data_AF-A0A3B4URY8-F1
#
_entry.id   AF-A0A3B4URY8-F1
#
_cell.length_a   1.000
_cell.length_b   1.000
_cell.length_c   1.000
_cell.angle_alpha   90.00
_cell.angle_beta   90.00
_cell.angle_gamma   90.00
#
_symmetry.space_group_name_H-M   'P 1'
#
loop_
_entity.id
_entity.type
_entity.pdbx_description
1 polymer ?
#
loop_
_entity_poly.entity_id
_entity_poly.type
_entity_poly.pdbx_seq_one_letter_code
_entity_poly.pdbx_strand_id
1 'polypeptide(L)'
;PRQVKTLLTKETKPHIQELSIKTTIISRYAFTAVYCAMLNRHSAATEGVFQFQIPADAYVSNFTMIIGGRVYQSEVRPKEKRVKQENGKPKNKESGDASPEPQVEVFRTAVNIPGRNRAVFLLTYEELLQRRLGRYEHVTSLRPLQLVSRLSLDVTIVDHSLITDLEVLPLRNGRSTGATNVPSAPKTPAKPEPPVTTVTKNEKNVCKITFSPNIVQQAKITTSGILGDFVIRYDVQRDMGIGDIQVLNGHFVHYFAPKDLPVVPKNVVFVIDTSASMLGTKIRQTKDALFTILRDLRPDDHFNFISFSNKIKVWQPDRLVPVTPLNVRDAKKFIFTLMPTGGTNIDDAIQTGSTLLRRYLSGPDASPNSVSLIIFLTDGRPTVGEIQSTAILGNTRSAVEEKFCIFTIGIGNDVDYRLLERMALENCGMMRRIHEEADASAMLKGFYDEIGTPLLSDIRINYTEDSVKYVTQHMFTNYFNGSEIVIAGKLTNQSAESLHVQVTASNNDKSIILETDVPLRHRQMETANHVKAATTAMDFVERVWGFLSVKEGLRSRLRSQTSKEREGHTNQATNLSLTYHFLTPLTNLVVEKPEVLADGTMAPAPTINPAAGEAVSTANELPEEALNNCSPLSHLQKINILFLVGKVERRPAKKSITISKTSADGDPHFVVEFPLSKLTVCFNINGEPGHILRLVSDHKHSGVTVNGKLIGAPPPPGSHKQQRTYFSTITVVVDHPKRAYIEVTPKKVILDGRDRIVLPCHSTAAVDSGALSVSIVGRSNVTVTVGGNISFVILLHQYKNPAPYQRDHLGFYIGNSKGLSHNCHGLLGQFLYEEVGLAELPAQGGTKPSPVLKVKDRSVPVVQKSRRIYSGTQSVDCWFARNNAAKLIDGQYEDYLMSHMFDTGDWPHGSNRV
;
A
#
# COMPACT_ATOMS: atom_id res chain seq x y z
N PRO A 1 7.33 27.41 -44.99
CA PRO A 1 8.10 26.18 -45.38
C PRO A 1 9.50 26.46 -45.97
N ARG A 2 9.67 27.44 -46.87
CA ARG A 2 10.97 27.77 -47.49
C ARG A 2 11.94 28.52 -46.57
N GLN A 3 11.47 29.45 -45.73
CA GLN A 3 12.34 30.22 -44.81
C GLN A 3 12.97 29.38 -43.68
N VAL A 4 12.32 28.28 -43.26
CA VAL A 4 12.87 27.35 -42.24
C VAL A 4 14.03 26.51 -42.81
N LYS A 5 13.98 26.17 -44.11
CA LYS A 5 15.07 25.46 -44.80
C LYS A 5 16.36 26.29 -44.90
N THR A 6 16.22 27.62 -45.02
CA THR A 6 17.36 28.56 -45.16
C THR A 6 18.04 28.90 -43.83
N LEU A 7 17.34 28.75 -42.69
CA LEU A 7 17.92 28.92 -41.35
C LEU A 7 18.80 27.71 -40.96
N LEU A 8 18.38 26.49 -41.31
CA LEU A 8 19.11 25.23 -41.06
C LEU A 8 20.43 25.08 -41.86
N THR A 9 20.69 25.94 -42.83
CA THR A 9 21.89 25.86 -43.69
C THR A 9 23.08 26.67 -43.16
N LYS A 10 22.88 27.53 -42.15
CA LYS A 10 23.93 28.36 -41.52
C LYS A 10 24.41 27.84 -40.16
N GLU A 11 23.73 26.87 -39.55
CA GLU A 11 24.16 26.31 -38.27
C GLU A 11 25.29 25.30 -38.48
N THR A 12 26.44 25.57 -37.86
CA THR A 12 27.60 24.67 -37.84
C THR A 12 27.40 23.42 -37.00
N LYS A 13 26.32 23.34 -36.22
CA LYS A 13 26.08 22.26 -35.24
C LYS A 13 25.30 21.07 -35.86
N PRO A 14 25.55 19.83 -35.40
CA PRO A 14 24.75 18.67 -35.80
C PRO A 14 23.26 18.82 -35.47
N HIS A 15 22.39 18.42 -36.40
CA HIS A 15 20.93 18.54 -36.32
C HIS A 15 20.28 17.23 -35.87
N ILE A 16 19.31 17.27 -34.95
CA ILE A 16 18.53 16.08 -34.54
C ILE A 16 17.49 15.79 -35.62
N GLN A 17 17.72 14.72 -36.37
CA GLN A 17 16.81 14.25 -37.41
C GLN A 17 15.60 13.55 -36.79
N GLU A 18 15.81 12.72 -35.77
CA GLU A 18 14.77 11.90 -35.13
C GLU A 18 15.04 11.80 -33.63
N LEU A 19 13.98 12.00 -32.84
CA LEU A 19 13.95 11.73 -31.40
C LEU A 19 12.69 10.91 -31.13
N SER A 20 12.88 9.64 -30.76
CA SER A 20 11.79 8.73 -30.42
C SER A 20 11.97 8.25 -28.99
N ILE A 21 10.97 8.47 -28.15
CA ILE A 21 10.95 8.00 -26.77
C ILE A 21 9.83 6.97 -26.65
N LYS A 22 10.16 5.78 -26.13
CA LYS A 22 9.20 4.70 -25.93
C LYS A 22 9.25 4.26 -24.48
N THR A 23 8.14 4.42 -23.78
CA THR A 23 7.97 3.96 -22.40
C THR A 23 6.97 2.81 -22.35
N THR A 24 7.33 1.72 -21.69
CA THR A 24 6.41 0.63 -21.34
C THR A 24 6.33 0.55 -19.81
N ILE A 25 5.17 0.88 -19.24
CA ILE A 25 4.90 0.79 -17.81
C ILE A 25 4.16 -0.51 -17.56
N ILE A 26 4.70 -1.36 -16.68
CA ILE A 26 4.17 -2.69 -16.36
C ILE A 26 4.02 -2.77 -14.86
N SER A 27 2.77 -2.81 -14.38
CA SER A 27 2.48 -2.80 -12.93
C SER A 27 3.32 -1.76 -12.20
N ARG A 28 3.21 -0.48 -12.61
CA ARG A 28 3.96 0.68 -12.08
C ARG A 28 5.46 0.71 -12.38
N TYR A 29 6.05 -0.32 -12.98
CA TYR A 29 7.46 -0.32 -13.34
C TYR A 29 7.67 0.13 -14.79
N ALA A 30 8.34 1.25 -14.99
CA ALA A 30 8.52 1.91 -16.27
C ALA A 30 9.88 1.55 -16.91
N PHE A 31 9.83 0.99 -18.11
CA PHE A 31 10.97 0.80 -19.00
C PHE A 31 10.95 1.89 -20.07
N THR A 32 11.94 2.79 -20.06
CA THR A 32 12.01 3.86 -21.06
C THR A 32 13.22 3.67 -21.96
N ALA A 33 12.98 3.72 -23.27
CA ALA A 33 14.01 3.70 -24.31
C ALA A 33 13.96 5.01 -25.11
N VAL A 34 15.09 5.71 -25.17
CA VAL A 34 15.28 6.96 -25.91
C VAL A 34 16.18 6.69 -27.10
N TYR A 35 15.68 6.95 -28.30
CA TYR A 35 16.40 6.89 -29.56
C TYR A 35 16.59 8.30 -30.10
N CYS A 36 17.83 8.71 -30.35
CA CYS A 36 18.16 10.01 -30.94
C CYS A 36 19.12 9.85 -32.11
N ALA A 37 18.73 10.33 -33.29
CA ALA A 37 19.56 10.34 -34.49
C ALA A 37 19.97 11.77 -34.83
N MET A 38 21.27 12.04 -34.80
CA MET A 38 21.88 13.32 -35.15
C MET A 38 22.61 13.23 -36.48
N LEU A 39 22.46 14.26 -37.33
CA LEU A 39 23.10 14.36 -38.63
C LEU A 39 24.06 15.55 -38.65
N ASN A 40 25.33 15.29 -38.97
CA ASN A 40 26.28 16.33 -39.32
C ASN A 40 26.22 16.59 -40.83
N ARG A 41 25.72 17.78 -41.21
CA ARG A 41 25.63 18.20 -42.63
C ARG A 41 26.91 18.85 -43.15
N HIS A 42 27.83 19.23 -42.25
CA HIS A 42 29.10 19.84 -42.61
C HIS A 42 30.08 18.82 -43.16
N SER A 43 31.03 19.28 -43.98
CA SER A 43 32.12 18.44 -44.50
C SER A 43 33.15 18.10 -43.43
N ALA A 44 33.32 18.94 -42.42
CA ALA A 44 34.22 18.72 -41.29
C ALA A 44 33.54 17.92 -40.17
N ALA A 45 34.34 17.23 -39.36
CA ALA A 45 33.85 16.62 -38.13
C ALA A 45 33.39 17.71 -37.15
N THR A 46 32.29 17.47 -36.45
CA THR A 46 31.73 18.44 -35.50
C THR A 46 31.22 17.74 -34.25
N GLU A 47 31.40 18.39 -33.10
CA GLU A 47 30.88 17.91 -31.83
C GLU A 47 29.34 17.92 -31.82
N GLY A 48 28.75 16.74 -31.60
CA GLY A 48 27.34 16.55 -31.29
C GLY A 48 27.17 16.25 -29.81
N VAL A 49 26.19 16.90 -29.18
CA VAL A 49 25.90 16.74 -27.76
C VAL A 49 24.54 16.06 -27.60
N PHE A 50 24.54 14.80 -27.16
CA PHE A 50 23.33 14.15 -26.70
C PHE A 50 23.10 14.51 -25.24
N GLN A 51 21.91 14.99 -24.94
CA GLN A 51 21.49 15.22 -23.57
C GLN A 51 20.02 14.84 -23.38
N PHE A 52 19.72 14.26 -22.22
CA PHE A 52 18.38 13.86 -21.85
C PHE A 52 18.19 13.99 -20.34
N GLN A 53 17.02 14.44 -19.91
CA GLN A 53 16.69 14.51 -18.48
C GLN A 53 15.96 13.24 -18.06
N ILE A 54 16.49 12.57 -17.05
CA ILE A 54 16.02 11.29 -16.52
C ILE A 54 15.48 11.54 -15.10
N PRO A 55 14.36 10.93 -14.67
CA PRO A 55 13.92 11.02 -13.28
C PRO A 55 15.02 10.60 -12.31
N ALA A 56 15.25 11.35 -11.23
CA ALA A 56 16.33 11.06 -10.28
C ALA A 56 16.13 9.73 -9.53
N ASP A 57 14.89 9.26 -9.42
CA ASP A 57 14.57 7.97 -8.83
C ASP A 57 14.83 6.78 -9.77
N ALA A 58 15.20 7.01 -11.04
CA ALA A 58 15.42 5.97 -12.05
C ALA A 58 16.89 5.53 -12.13
N TYR A 59 17.12 4.33 -12.66
CA TYR A 59 18.47 3.84 -12.99
C TYR A 59 18.64 3.72 -14.50
N VAL A 60 19.74 4.26 -15.02
CA VAL A 60 20.18 3.98 -16.40
C VAL A 60 20.62 2.52 -16.46
N SER A 61 20.07 1.76 -17.40
CA SER A 61 20.37 0.33 -17.57
C SER A 61 21.26 0.02 -18.78
N ASN A 62 21.21 0.84 -19.83
CA ASN A 62 22.05 0.67 -21.01
C ASN A 62 22.22 2.00 -21.76
N PHE A 63 23.39 2.18 -22.37
CA PHE A 63 23.66 3.26 -23.31
C PHE A 63 24.50 2.74 -24.48
N THR A 64 24.03 2.97 -25.70
CA THR A 64 24.76 2.60 -26.93
C THR A 64 24.82 3.79 -27.86
N MET A 65 25.99 4.03 -28.44
CA MET A 65 26.16 5.03 -29.50
C MET A 65 26.66 4.37 -30.78
N ILE A 66 26.13 4.80 -31.92
CA ILE A 66 26.53 4.33 -33.25
C ILE A 66 27.00 5.53 -34.05
N ILE A 67 28.30 5.65 -34.31
CA ILE A 67 28.91 6.81 -34.97
C ILE A 67 29.65 6.34 -36.20
N GLY A 68 29.27 6.86 -37.37
CA GLY A 68 29.94 6.50 -38.63
C GLY A 68 29.96 5.01 -38.95
N GLY A 69 28.94 4.26 -38.49
CA GLY A 69 28.83 2.81 -38.66
C GLY A 69 29.50 1.97 -37.58
N ARG A 70 30.22 2.57 -36.62
CA ARG A 70 30.83 1.87 -35.49
C ARG A 70 29.90 1.89 -34.28
N VAL A 71 29.75 0.75 -33.62
CA VAL A 71 28.94 0.59 -32.41
C VAL A 71 29.86 0.72 -31.19
N TYR A 72 29.45 1.55 -30.24
CA TYR A 72 30.10 1.68 -28.94
C TYR A 72 29.05 1.41 -27.87
N GLN A 73 29.17 0.27 -27.23
CA GLN A 73 28.24 -0.19 -26.21
C GLN A 73 28.79 0.14 -24.82
N SER A 74 27.91 0.54 -23.91
CA SER A 74 28.27 0.75 -22.52
C SER A 74 28.26 -0.54 -21.72
N GLU A 75 29.18 -0.65 -20.78
CA GLU A 75 29.19 -1.64 -19.72
C GLU A 75 29.15 -0.96 -18.35
N VAL A 76 28.37 -1.51 -17.42
CA VAL A 76 28.35 -1.06 -16.03
C VAL A 76 29.47 -1.75 -15.26
N ARG A 77 30.39 -0.97 -14.70
CA ARG A 77 31.54 -1.46 -13.92
C ARG A 77 31.52 -0.94 -12.49
N PRO A 78 32.17 -1.63 -11.53
CA PRO A 78 32.34 -1.10 -10.18
C PRO A 78 33.07 0.23 -10.20
N LYS A 79 32.68 1.15 -9.31
CA LYS A 79 33.41 2.41 -9.14
C LYS A 79 34.66 2.17 -8.29
N GLU A 80 35.84 2.40 -8.85
CA GLU A 80 37.11 2.24 -8.13
C GLU A 80 37.19 3.20 -6.93
N LYS A 81 37.64 2.69 -5.77
CA LYS A 81 38.00 3.53 -4.62
C LYS A 81 39.21 4.37 -5.06
N ARG A 82 39.04 5.68 -5.27
CA ARG A 82 40.17 6.59 -5.57
C ARG A 82 41.21 6.49 -4.46
N VAL A 83 42.32 5.80 -4.71
CA VAL A 83 43.54 5.91 -3.92
C VAL A 83 44.08 7.31 -4.16
N LYS A 84 44.29 8.09 -3.10
CA LYS A 84 44.95 9.40 -3.20
C LYS A 84 46.38 9.16 -3.72
N GLN A 85 46.61 9.31 -5.02
CA GLN A 85 47.95 9.53 -5.56
C GLN A 85 48.33 10.98 -5.29
N GLU A 86 49.18 11.18 -4.28
CA GLU A 86 50.00 12.39 -4.15
C GLU A 86 51.02 12.41 -5.28
N ASN A 87 50.66 13.00 -6.42
CA ASN A 87 51.54 13.81 -7.26
C ASN A 87 50.84 14.16 -8.58
N GLY A 88 50.30 15.37 -8.64
CA GLY A 88 49.74 15.95 -9.84
C GLY A 88 49.00 17.24 -9.53
N LYS A 89 49.50 18.36 -10.07
CA LYS A 89 48.97 19.73 -9.91
C LYS A 89 47.44 19.77 -9.94
N PRO A 90 46.80 20.63 -9.12
CA PRO A 90 45.34 20.71 -9.07
C PRO A 90 44.83 21.28 -10.41
N LYS A 91 44.40 20.39 -11.32
CA LYS A 91 43.35 20.76 -12.27
C LYS A 91 42.15 21.15 -11.42
N ASN A 92 41.63 22.36 -11.64
CA ASN A 92 40.47 22.95 -10.96
C ASN A 92 39.62 21.90 -10.25
N LYS A 93 39.74 21.86 -8.91
CA LYS A 93 38.75 21.23 -8.06
C LYS A 93 37.44 21.98 -8.32
N GLU A 94 36.65 21.51 -9.28
CA GLU A 94 35.23 21.36 -8.97
C GLU A 94 35.23 20.42 -7.76
N SER A 95 35.00 21.04 -6.61
CA SER A 95 34.76 20.37 -5.35
C SER A 95 33.92 19.12 -5.61
N GLY A 96 34.28 18.01 -4.97
CA GLY A 96 33.38 16.87 -4.76
C GLY A 96 32.24 17.25 -3.83
N ASP A 97 31.62 18.39 -4.11
CA ASP A 97 30.33 18.79 -3.62
C ASP A 97 29.34 17.96 -4.44
N ALA A 98 28.47 17.24 -3.74
CA ALA A 98 27.29 16.66 -4.36
C ALA A 98 26.42 17.82 -4.85
N SER A 99 26.72 18.30 -6.05
CA SER A 99 25.84 19.12 -6.86
C SER A 99 24.55 18.32 -7.12
N PRO A 100 23.42 19.02 -7.29
CA PRO A 100 22.12 18.67 -6.70
C PRO A 100 21.61 17.28 -7.11
N GLU A 101 20.78 16.64 -6.28
CA GLU A 101 19.75 15.73 -6.78
C GLU A 101 18.54 16.57 -7.22
N PRO A 102 18.46 16.96 -8.51
CA PRO A 102 17.23 17.49 -9.10
C PRO A 102 16.10 16.44 -9.04
N GLN A 103 14.84 16.83 -9.26
CA GLN A 103 13.80 15.82 -9.60
C GLN A 103 14.18 15.00 -10.86
N VAL A 104 15.08 15.55 -11.67
CA VAL A 104 15.54 15.00 -12.95
C VAL A 104 17.05 15.16 -13.14
N GLU A 105 17.79 14.07 -13.20
CA GLU A 105 19.22 14.06 -13.55
C GLU A 105 19.43 14.32 -15.05
N VAL A 106 20.51 15.02 -15.41
CA VAL A 106 20.84 15.27 -16.83
C VAL A 106 21.89 14.27 -17.29
N PHE A 107 21.50 13.31 -18.12
CA PHE A 107 22.43 12.46 -18.84
C PHE A 107 22.97 13.22 -20.03
N ARG A 108 24.30 13.42 -20.10
CA ARG A 108 24.95 14.18 -21.17
C ARG A 108 26.18 13.45 -21.70
N THR A 109 26.29 13.33 -23.01
CA THR A 109 27.51 12.90 -23.70
C THR A 109 27.81 13.79 -24.90
N ALA A 110 29.09 14.01 -25.16
CA ALA A 110 29.57 14.77 -26.30
C ALA A 110 30.49 13.88 -27.13
N VAL A 111 30.22 13.83 -28.44
CA VAL A 111 30.97 12.98 -29.37
C VAL A 111 31.24 13.73 -30.67
N ASN A 112 32.36 13.42 -31.30
CA ASN A 112 32.72 14.06 -32.57
C ASN A 112 32.10 13.26 -33.73
N ILE A 113 31.18 13.87 -34.46
CA ILE A 113 30.45 13.24 -35.57
C ILE A 113 31.20 13.55 -36.88
N PRO A 114 31.68 12.54 -37.63
CA PRO A 114 32.35 12.75 -38.90
C PRO A 114 31.50 13.58 -39.88
N GLY A 115 32.17 14.32 -40.76
CA GLY A 115 31.50 15.13 -41.76
C GLY A 115 30.58 14.29 -42.65
N ARG A 116 29.42 14.84 -42.98
CA ARG A 116 28.36 14.19 -43.78
C ARG A 116 27.91 12.83 -43.23
N ASN A 117 28.08 12.61 -41.93
CA ASN A 117 27.74 11.35 -41.28
C ASN A 117 26.70 11.55 -40.17
N ARG A 118 26.19 10.45 -39.62
CA ARG A 118 25.20 10.43 -38.54
C ARG A 118 25.74 9.77 -37.28
N ALA A 119 25.23 10.20 -36.14
CA ALA A 119 25.35 9.52 -34.86
C ALA A 119 23.97 9.11 -34.35
N VAL A 120 23.85 7.89 -33.84
CA VAL A 120 22.65 7.39 -33.17
C VAL A 120 22.97 7.14 -31.72
N PHE A 121 22.11 7.59 -30.82
CA PHE A 121 22.19 7.36 -29.39
C PHE A 121 20.98 6.57 -28.93
N LEU A 122 21.21 5.50 -28.20
CA LEU A 122 20.20 4.65 -27.58
C LEU A 122 20.44 4.65 -26.08
N LEU A 123 19.49 5.18 -25.30
CA LEU A 123 19.54 5.22 -23.84
C LEU A 123 18.35 4.45 -23.29
N THR A 124 18.58 3.54 -22.33
CA THR A 124 17.50 2.90 -21.58
C THR A 124 17.63 3.20 -20.09
N TYR A 125 16.49 3.47 -19.46
CA TYR A 125 16.41 3.67 -18.01
C TYR A 125 15.11 3.10 -17.45
N GLU A 126 15.14 2.79 -16.17
CA GLU A 126 14.10 2.06 -15.47
C GLU A 126 13.70 2.75 -14.17
N GLU A 127 12.40 2.81 -13.90
CA GLU A 127 11.82 3.53 -12.77
C GLU A 127 10.65 2.75 -12.16
N LEU A 128 10.56 2.72 -10.83
CA LEU A 128 9.33 2.30 -10.16
C LEU A 128 8.51 3.55 -9.79
N LEU A 129 7.36 3.71 -10.44
CA LEU A 129 6.47 4.84 -10.19
C LEU A 129 5.94 4.80 -8.76
N GLN A 130 6.04 5.93 -8.06
CA GLN A 130 5.55 6.06 -6.69
C GLN A 130 4.14 6.65 -6.68
N ARG A 131 3.23 6.01 -5.93
CA ARG A 131 1.89 6.54 -5.72
C ARG A 131 1.94 7.68 -4.69
N ARG A 132 1.48 8.86 -5.09
CA ARG A 132 1.38 10.03 -4.21
C ARG A 132 0.03 10.70 -4.41
N LEU A 133 -0.60 11.13 -3.32
CA LEU A 133 -1.91 11.78 -3.34
C LEU A 133 -2.96 11.01 -4.15
N GLY A 134 -2.86 9.68 -4.13
CA GLY A 134 -3.81 8.80 -4.79
C GLY A 134 -3.59 8.57 -6.29
N ARG A 135 -2.44 9.00 -6.86
CA ARG A 135 -2.14 8.83 -8.29
C ARG A 135 -0.68 8.45 -8.50
N TYR A 136 -0.40 7.74 -9.59
CA TYR A 136 0.94 7.63 -10.17
C TYR A 136 1.13 8.77 -11.16
N GLU A 137 2.33 9.35 -11.19
CA GLU A 137 2.70 10.37 -12.16
C GLU A 137 3.92 9.87 -12.93
N HIS A 138 3.79 9.69 -14.24
CA HIS A 138 4.92 9.43 -15.13
C HIS A 138 5.26 10.71 -15.90
N VAL A 139 6.53 11.12 -15.81
CA VAL A 139 7.02 12.37 -16.39
C VAL A 139 8.10 12.08 -17.42
N THR A 140 7.93 12.58 -18.64
CA THR A 140 8.95 12.58 -19.68
C THR A 140 9.33 14.00 -20.08
N SER A 141 10.60 14.36 -19.89
CA SER A 141 11.12 15.68 -20.26
C SER A 141 11.41 15.78 -21.77
N LEU A 142 10.68 16.65 -22.47
CA LEU A 142 10.88 16.91 -23.91
C LEU A 142 11.66 18.21 -24.13
N ARG A 143 13.00 18.13 -24.06
CA ARG A 143 13.90 19.30 -24.16
C ARG A 143 15.09 19.09 -25.14
N PRO A 144 14.85 18.80 -26.44
CA PRO A 144 15.92 18.61 -27.44
C PRO A 144 16.81 19.83 -27.73
N LEU A 145 16.45 21.03 -27.25
CA LEU A 145 17.14 22.32 -27.52
C LEU A 145 17.25 22.72 -29.01
N GLN A 146 16.48 22.06 -29.86
CA GLN A 146 16.31 22.39 -31.27
C GLN A 146 14.99 21.78 -31.76
N LEU A 147 14.48 22.28 -32.88
CA LEU A 147 13.31 21.68 -33.53
C LEU A 147 13.70 20.36 -34.18
N VAL A 148 12.94 19.30 -33.92
CA VAL A 148 13.25 17.95 -34.38
C VAL A 148 12.37 17.59 -35.58
N SER A 149 12.97 17.00 -36.62
CA SER A 149 12.24 16.67 -37.85
C SER A 149 11.16 15.60 -37.60
N ARG A 150 11.50 14.57 -36.81
CA ARG A 150 10.60 13.49 -36.39
C ARG A 150 10.69 13.33 -34.87
N LEU A 151 9.71 13.88 -34.15
CA LEU A 151 9.57 13.72 -32.71
C LEU A 151 8.40 12.78 -32.42
N SER A 152 8.64 11.71 -31.68
CA SER A 152 7.61 10.79 -31.21
C SER A 152 7.83 10.39 -29.76
N LEU A 153 6.76 10.40 -28.98
CA LEU A 153 6.70 9.86 -27.63
C LEU A 153 5.55 8.85 -27.59
N ASP A 154 5.88 7.59 -27.32
CA ASP A 154 4.91 6.51 -27.15
C ASP A 154 4.98 5.96 -25.73
N VAL A 155 3.87 5.98 -25.01
CA VAL A 155 3.74 5.40 -23.68
C VAL A 155 2.69 4.30 -23.71
N THR A 156 3.09 3.08 -23.34
CA THR A 156 2.19 1.93 -23.18
C THR A 156 2.13 1.58 -21.70
N ILE A 157 0.95 1.67 -21.10
CA ILE A 157 0.69 1.25 -19.71
C ILE A 157 -0.02 -0.09 -19.76
N VAL A 158 0.52 -1.08 -19.08
CA VAL A 158 -0.08 -2.40 -18.87
C VAL A 158 -0.09 -2.64 -17.37
N ASP A 159 -1.26 -2.86 -16.80
CA ASP A 159 -1.36 -3.13 -15.36
C ASP A 159 -2.12 -4.44 -15.11
N HIS A 160 -1.81 -5.07 -13.99
CA HIS A 160 -2.52 -6.25 -13.51
C HIS A 160 -3.95 -5.87 -13.08
N SER A 161 -4.10 -4.72 -12.43
CA SER A 161 -5.40 -4.14 -12.07
C SER A 161 -5.98 -3.30 -13.21
N LEU A 162 -7.30 -3.07 -13.15
CA LEU A 162 -7.96 -2.13 -14.07
C LEU A 162 -7.40 -0.72 -13.89
N ILE A 163 -7.12 -0.02 -14.99
CA ILE A 163 -6.67 1.37 -14.95
C ILE A 163 -7.87 2.26 -14.67
N THR A 164 -7.75 3.11 -13.65
CA THR A 164 -8.75 4.11 -13.26
C THR A 164 -8.17 5.52 -13.39
N ASP A 165 -9.01 6.51 -13.66
CA ASP A 165 -8.64 7.94 -13.61
C ASP A 165 -7.40 8.34 -14.44
N LEU A 166 -7.30 7.85 -15.67
CA LEU A 166 -6.21 8.22 -16.58
C LEU A 166 -6.41 9.62 -17.18
N GLU A 167 -5.40 10.47 -17.00
CA GLU A 167 -5.36 11.83 -17.57
C GLU A 167 -3.96 12.13 -18.15
N VAL A 168 -3.94 12.83 -19.29
CA VAL A 168 -2.72 13.42 -19.86
C VAL A 168 -2.80 14.92 -19.63
N LEU A 169 -1.81 15.48 -18.94
CA LEU A 169 -1.79 16.91 -18.62
C LEU A 169 -1.24 17.75 -19.78
N PRO A 170 -1.56 19.06 -19.84
CA PRO A 170 -0.85 20.00 -20.69
C PRO A 170 0.66 19.96 -20.43
N LEU A 171 1.46 20.23 -21.46
CA LEU A 171 2.92 20.30 -21.34
C LEU A 171 3.31 21.32 -20.24
N ARG A 172 4.07 20.87 -19.24
CA ARG A 172 4.52 21.73 -18.14
C ARG A 172 5.89 22.32 -18.50
N ASN A 173 5.94 23.62 -18.74
CA ASN A 173 7.22 24.31 -18.83
C ASN A 173 7.69 24.64 -17.42
N GLY A 174 8.95 24.33 -17.11
CA GLY A 174 9.60 24.52 -15.80
C GLY A 174 9.72 25.97 -15.31
N ARG A 175 8.80 26.86 -15.72
CA ARG A 175 8.65 28.24 -15.26
C ARG A 175 7.25 28.57 -14.71
N SER A 176 6.34 27.62 -14.53
CA SER A 176 5.10 27.87 -13.76
C SER A 176 4.54 26.64 -13.08
N THR A 177 4.77 26.51 -11.78
CA THR A 177 3.79 25.94 -10.85
C THR A 177 3.38 27.05 -9.91
N GLY A 178 2.41 27.82 -10.38
CA GLY A 178 1.75 28.90 -9.67
C GLY A 178 0.65 29.36 -10.59
N ALA A 179 -0.59 29.02 -10.27
CA ALA A 179 -1.74 29.65 -10.90
C ALA A 179 -1.59 31.17 -10.70
N THR A 180 -1.22 31.88 -11.76
CA THR A 180 -1.27 33.34 -11.77
C THR A 180 -2.74 33.75 -11.74
N ASN A 181 -3.25 33.98 -10.53
CA ASN A 181 -4.42 34.83 -10.31
C ASN A 181 -4.01 36.27 -10.68
N VAL A 182 -3.98 36.57 -11.96
CA VAL A 182 -4.16 37.95 -12.44
C VAL A 182 -5.67 38.15 -12.56
N PRO A 183 -6.28 39.15 -11.88
CA PRO A 183 -7.71 39.40 -12.00
C PRO A 183 -7.99 39.98 -13.38
N SER A 184 -8.30 39.11 -14.35
CA SER A 184 -8.82 39.53 -15.65
C SER A 184 -10.00 38.64 -16.04
N ALA A 185 -11.20 39.19 -15.78
CA ALA A 185 -12.53 38.82 -16.30
C ALA A 185 -13.05 37.37 -16.11
N PRO A 186 -14.37 37.18 -15.90
CA PRO A 186 -14.95 35.87 -15.62
C PRO A 186 -15.03 35.05 -16.91
N LYS A 187 -14.02 34.22 -17.16
CA LYS A 187 -14.15 33.06 -18.05
C LYS A 187 -14.13 31.81 -17.19
N THR A 188 -15.21 31.05 -17.28
CA THR A 188 -15.38 29.69 -16.75
C THR A 188 -14.08 28.89 -16.90
N PRO A 189 -13.59 28.18 -15.86
CA PRO A 189 -12.34 27.44 -15.96
C PRO A 189 -12.52 26.29 -16.95
N ALA A 190 -11.99 26.45 -18.15
CA ALA A 190 -11.90 25.39 -19.15
C ALA A 190 -11.06 24.25 -18.57
N LYS A 191 -11.52 23.01 -18.72
CA LYS A 191 -10.73 21.82 -18.35
C LYS A 191 -9.37 21.88 -19.06
N PRO A 192 -8.26 21.51 -18.40
CA PRO A 192 -6.96 21.44 -19.06
C PRO A 192 -7.03 20.42 -20.20
N GLU A 193 -6.81 20.88 -21.44
CA GLU A 193 -6.82 20.02 -22.62
C GLU A 193 -5.44 19.39 -22.85
N PRO A 194 -5.38 18.10 -23.22
CA PRO A 194 -4.13 17.45 -23.56
C PRO A 194 -3.50 18.11 -24.81
N PRO A 195 -2.18 17.92 -25.03
CA PRO A 195 -1.54 18.44 -26.23
C PRO A 195 -2.26 17.93 -27.49
N VAL A 196 -2.55 18.81 -28.44
CA VAL A 196 -3.40 18.56 -29.63
C VAL A 196 -2.99 17.32 -30.45
N THR A 197 -1.74 16.89 -30.37
CA THR A 197 -1.18 15.74 -31.11
C THR A 197 -1.18 14.45 -30.30
N THR A 198 -1.94 14.40 -29.19
CA THR A 198 -2.02 13.23 -28.31
C THR A 198 -3.15 12.32 -28.77
N VAL A 199 -2.84 11.05 -29.02
CA VAL A 199 -3.83 10.00 -29.28
C VAL A 199 -3.78 9.02 -28.12
N THR A 200 -4.94 8.79 -27.50
CA THR A 200 -5.08 7.89 -26.36
C THR A 200 -6.03 6.77 -26.73
N LYS A 201 -5.53 5.51 -26.72
CA LYS A 201 -6.34 4.31 -26.88
C LYS A 201 -6.39 3.57 -25.55
N ASN A 202 -7.58 3.43 -24.99
CA ASN A 202 -7.81 2.81 -23.69
C ASN A 202 -8.55 1.47 -23.85
N GLU A 203 -7.95 0.44 -23.32
CA GLU A 203 -8.56 -0.85 -22.99
C GLU A 203 -8.58 -0.97 -21.46
N LYS A 204 -9.24 -2.00 -20.91
CA LYS A 204 -9.52 -2.12 -19.46
C LYS A 204 -8.28 -2.02 -18.56
N ASN A 205 -7.18 -2.63 -18.97
CA ASN A 205 -5.92 -2.71 -18.23
C ASN A 205 -4.69 -2.34 -19.10
N VAL A 206 -4.94 -1.88 -20.33
CA VAL A 206 -3.91 -1.49 -21.29
C VAL A 206 -4.25 -0.12 -21.85
N CYS A 207 -3.31 0.82 -21.79
CA CYS A 207 -3.44 2.14 -22.38
C CYS A 207 -2.26 2.42 -23.31
N LYS A 208 -2.53 2.99 -24.48
CA LYS A 208 -1.50 3.47 -25.41
C LYS A 208 -1.69 4.95 -25.66
N ILE A 209 -0.65 5.72 -25.38
CA ILE A 209 -0.62 7.18 -25.51
C ILE A 209 0.50 7.52 -26.48
N THR A 210 0.18 8.21 -27.57
CA THR A 210 1.16 8.66 -28.56
C THR A 210 1.09 10.17 -28.69
N PHE A 211 2.25 10.83 -28.58
CA PHE A 211 2.44 12.26 -28.83
C PHE A 211 3.50 12.44 -29.93
N SER A 212 3.07 12.87 -31.12
CA SER A 212 3.96 12.97 -32.30
C SER A 212 3.78 14.30 -33.05
N PRO A 213 4.29 15.42 -32.51
CA PRO A 213 4.16 16.72 -33.16
C PRO A 213 5.12 16.87 -34.34
N ASN A 214 4.61 17.33 -35.47
CA ASN A 214 5.45 17.75 -36.59
C ASN A 214 6.17 19.08 -36.29
N ILE A 215 7.14 19.45 -37.13
CA ILE A 215 7.98 20.63 -36.90
C ILE A 215 7.19 21.95 -36.80
N VAL A 216 6.05 22.06 -37.50
CA VAL A 216 5.19 23.25 -37.46
C VAL A 216 4.42 23.31 -36.14
N GLN A 217 3.97 22.17 -35.64
CA GLN A 217 3.33 22.05 -34.33
C GLN A 217 4.31 22.33 -33.19
N GLN A 218 5.54 21.81 -33.28
CA GLN A 218 6.61 22.14 -32.34
C GLN A 218 6.89 23.65 -32.31
N ALA A 219 7.04 24.27 -33.49
CA ALA A 219 7.30 25.71 -33.60
C ALA A 219 6.16 26.60 -33.06
N LYS A 220 4.92 26.09 -33.01
CA LYS A 220 3.79 26.77 -32.34
C LYS A 220 3.90 26.72 -30.82
N ILE A 221 4.53 25.69 -30.26
CA ILE A 221 4.78 25.55 -28.81
C ILE A 221 5.99 26.39 -28.42
N THR A 222 7.12 26.21 -29.13
CA THR A 222 8.37 26.91 -28.86
C THR A 222 9.29 26.91 -30.08
N THR A 223 10.12 27.94 -30.20
CA THR A 223 11.21 27.99 -31.20
C THR A 223 12.54 27.47 -30.66
N SER A 224 12.70 27.35 -29.33
CA SER A 224 13.94 26.89 -28.69
C SER A 224 14.08 25.36 -28.64
N GLY A 225 13.03 24.62 -29.00
CA GLY A 225 12.99 23.15 -28.86
C GLY A 225 12.80 22.66 -27.41
N ILE A 226 12.51 23.55 -26.45
CA ILE A 226 12.08 23.16 -25.09
C ILE A 226 10.55 23.06 -25.06
N LEU A 227 10.01 21.87 -25.27
CA LEU A 227 8.56 21.65 -25.29
C LEU A 227 7.95 21.60 -23.88
N GLY A 228 8.72 21.10 -22.90
CA GLY A 228 8.30 20.95 -21.51
C GLY A 228 8.19 19.50 -21.08
N ASP A 229 7.59 19.27 -19.92
CA ASP A 229 7.32 17.96 -19.37
C ASP A 229 5.99 17.42 -19.88
N PHE A 230 6.05 16.23 -20.47
CA PHE A 230 4.87 15.44 -20.81
C PHE A 230 4.50 14.57 -19.61
N VAL A 231 3.33 14.80 -19.04
CA VAL A 231 2.91 14.19 -17.77
C VAL A 231 1.66 13.35 -17.97
N ILE A 232 1.75 12.07 -17.59
CA ILE A 232 0.62 11.15 -17.54
C ILE A 232 0.34 10.85 -16.07
N ARG A 233 -0.93 10.96 -15.68
CA ARG A 233 -1.41 10.53 -14.38
C ARG A 233 -2.44 9.43 -14.53
N TYR A 234 -2.37 8.44 -13.66
CA TYR A 234 -3.35 7.37 -13.59
C TYR A 234 -3.39 6.80 -12.18
N ASP A 235 -4.42 6.03 -11.87
CA ASP A 235 -4.46 5.14 -10.71
C ASP A 235 -4.97 3.77 -11.18
N VAL A 236 -5.05 2.82 -10.25
CA VAL A 236 -5.61 1.51 -10.55
C VAL A 236 -6.73 1.14 -9.60
N GLN A 237 -7.57 0.21 -10.01
CA GLN A 237 -8.52 -0.43 -9.12
C GLN A 237 -7.78 -1.18 -8.02
N ARG A 238 -8.14 -0.90 -6.77
CA ARG A 238 -7.50 -1.46 -5.57
C ARG A 238 -8.40 -2.47 -4.87
N ASP A 239 -7.77 -3.55 -4.40
CA ASP A 239 -8.36 -4.53 -3.49
C ASP A 239 -8.47 -3.95 -2.07
N MET A 240 -9.45 -4.44 -1.30
CA MET A 240 -9.64 -4.13 0.12
C MET A 240 -9.02 -5.19 1.05
N GLY A 241 -8.49 -6.29 0.48
CA GLY A 241 -7.81 -7.36 1.24
C GLY A 241 -6.32 -7.06 1.49
N ILE A 242 -5.51 -8.10 1.36
CA ILE A 242 -4.05 -8.01 1.59
C ILE A 242 -3.29 -7.18 0.54
N GLY A 243 -3.92 -6.77 -0.56
CA GLY A 243 -3.27 -6.08 -1.67
C GLY A 243 -3.13 -6.96 -2.91
N ASP A 244 -2.39 -6.47 -3.90
CA ASP A 244 -2.13 -7.18 -5.16
C ASP A 244 -0.77 -7.88 -5.11
N ILE A 245 -0.74 -9.19 -5.29
CA ILE A 245 0.49 -10.00 -5.31
C ILE A 245 0.67 -10.60 -6.69
N GLN A 246 1.75 -10.20 -7.36
CA GLN A 246 2.12 -10.65 -8.69
C GLN A 246 3.33 -11.57 -8.58
N VAL A 247 3.32 -12.69 -9.32
CA VAL A 247 4.36 -13.73 -9.22
C VAL A 247 4.84 -14.08 -10.61
N LEU A 248 6.15 -14.07 -10.84
CA LEU A 248 6.75 -14.47 -12.11
C LEU A 248 8.19 -14.93 -11.89
N ASN A 249 8.58 -16.04 -12.54
CA ASN A 249 9.95 -16.56 -12.60
C ASN A 249 10.65 -16.66 -11.22
N GLY A 250 9.93 -17.16 -10.21
CA GLY A 250 10.47 -17.36 -8.86
C GLY A 250 10.62 -16.08 -8.03
N HIS A 251 10.10 -14.96 -8.50
CA HIS A 251 10.02 -13.70 -7.77
C HIS A 251 8.57 -13.29 -7.56
N PHE A 252 8.32 -12.41 -6.60
CA PHE A 252 7.02 -11.79 -6.40
C PHE A 252 7.16 -10.29 -6.09
N VAL A 253 6.12 -9.54 -6.45
CA VAL A 253 5.94 -8.15 -6.01
C VAL A 253 4.55 -8.04 -5.38
N HIS A 254 4.49 -7.36 -4.24
CA HIS A 254 3.29 -7.16 -3.43
C HIS A 254 3.03 -5.66 -3.28
N TYR A 255 1.90 -5.21 -3.84
CA TYR A 255 1.41 -3.84 -3.77
C TYR A 255 0.30 -3.74 -2.72
N PHE A 256 0.58 -3.06 -1.61
CA PHE A 256 -0.35 -2.88 -0.50
C PHE A 256 -0.75 -1.40 -0.37
N ALA A 257 -2.01 -1.11 -0.69
CA ALA A 257 -2.59 0.23 -0.62
C ALA A 257 -4.08 0.17 -0.20
N PRO A 258 -4.39 -0.20 1.05
CA PRO A 258 -5.76 -0.31 1.51
C PRO A 258 -6.49 1.03 1.38
N LYS A 259 -7.80 0.94 1.16
CA LYS A 259 -8.71 2.08 1.02
C LYS A 259 -9.83 1.99 2.05
N ASP A 260 -10.59 3.07 2.19
CA ASP A 260 -11.78 3.14 3.03
C ASP A 260 -11.52 2.80 4.52
N LEU A 261 -10.29 3.05 4.97
CA LEU A 261 -9.90 2.99 6.38
C LEU A 261 -10.14 4.34 7.05
N PRO A 262 -10.56 4.34 8.31
CA PRO A 262 -10.72 5.57 9.07
C PRO A 262 -9.34 6.17 9.38
N VAL A 263 -9.33 7.49 9.55
CA VAL A 263 -8.08 8.22 9.72
C VAL A 263 -7.62 8.15 11.16
N VAL A 264 -6.31 7.96 11.31
CA VAL A 264 -5.65 7.95 12.61
C VAL A 264 -5.33 9.38 13.05
N PRO A 265 -5.71 9.81 14.26
CA PRO A 265 -5.31 11.11 14.79
C PRO A 265 -3.79 11.22 14.87
N LYS A 266 -3.26 12.42 14.63
CA LYS A 266 -1.82 12.66 14.68
C LYS A 266 -1.42 13.72 15.69
N ASN A 267 -0.22 13.53 16.24
CA ASN A 267 0.48 14.49 17.09
C ASN A 267 1.64 15.07 16.31
N VAL A 268 1.55 16.35 15.94
CA VAL A 268 2.53 16.99 15.06
C VAL A 268 3.25 18.14 15.74
N VAL A 269 4.58 18.11 15.71
CA VAL A 269 5.41 19.24 16.13
C VAL A 269 6.12 19.82 14.91
N PHE A 270 5.83 21.08 14.61
CA PHE A 270 6.49 21.81 13.54
C PHE A 270 7.72 22.54 14.10
N VAL A 271 8.91 22.16 13.64
CA VAL A 271 10.18 22.74 14.05
C VAL A 271 10.70 23.59 12.90
N ILE A 272 10.66 24.91 13.06
CA ILE A 272 10.79 25.88 11.98
C ILE A 272 12.04 26.73 12.21
N ASP A 273 12.93 26.75 11.23
CA ASP A 273 14.08 27.62 11.23
C ASP A 273 13.67 29.09 11.09
N THR A 274 14.23 29.92 11.96
CA THR A 274 14.07 31.38 12.00
C THR A 274 15.42 32.08 12.10
N SER A 275 16.48 31.45 11.60
CA SER A 275 17.80 32.06 11.43
C SER A 275 17.76 33.24 10.46
N ALA A 276 18.80 34.07 10.47
CA ALA A 276 18.86 35.26 9.63
C ALA A 276 18.78 34.97 8.11
N SER A 277 19.21 33.78 7.66
CA SER A 277 19.13 33.36 6.25
C SER A 277 17.70 33.23 5.74
N MET A 278 16.74 32.96 6.61
CA MET A 278 15.32 32.82 6.27
C MET A 278 14.64 34.16 5.88
N LEU A 279 15.34 35.28 5.99
CA LEU A 279 14.82 36.61 5.66
C LEU A 279 14.30 36.69 4.22
N GLY A 280 13.19 37.41 4.03
CA GLY A 280 12.60 37.66 2.72
C GLY A 280 11.50 36.68 2.34
N THR A 281 11.59 36.10 1.14
CA THR A 281 10.53 35.25 0.56
C THR A 281 10.38 33.92 1.29
N LYS A 282 11.49 33.31 1.75
CA LYS A 282 11.52 32.01 2.43
C LYS A 282 10.63 32.00 3.67
N ILE A 283 10.86 32.88 4.65
CA ILE A 283 10.01 32.94 5.86
C ILE A 283 8.56 33.30 5.54
N ARG A 284 8.32 34.17 4.54
CA ARG A 284 6.95 34.57 4.15
C ARG A 284 6.18 33.37 3.61
N GLN A 285 6.76 32.64 2.66
CA GLN A 285 6.16 31.42 2.10
C GLN A 285 5.98 30.33 3.15
N THR A 286 6.94 30.17 4.06
CA THR A 286 6.80 29.26 5.21
C THR A 286 5.59 29.63 6.07
N LYS A 287 5.41 30.90 6.45
CA LYS A 287 4.24 31.35 7.21
C LYS A 287 2.93 31.06 6.47
N ASP A 288 2.87 31.35 5.17
CA ASP A 288 1.69 31.11 4.34
C ASP A 288 1.32 29.62 4.26
N ALA A 289 2.32 28.74 4.12
CA ALA A 289 2.12 27.29 4.17
C ALA A 289 1.58 26.84 5.52
N LEU A 290 2.16 27.30 6.63
CA LEU A 290 1.72 26.93 7.98
C LEU A 290 0.29 27.41 8.28
N PHE A 291 -0.09 28.60 7.80
CA PHE A 291 -1.47 29.08 7.90
C PHE A 291 -2.45 28.19 7.14
N THR A 292 -2.02 27.64 6.01
CA THR A 292 -2.83 26.70 5.23
C THR A 292 -2.90 25.34 5.92
N ILE A 293 -1.78 24.79 6.37
CA ILE A 293 -1.69 23.52 7.10
C ILE A 293 -2.56 23.54 8.36
N LEU A 294 -2.57 24.65 9.12
CA LEU A 294 -3.42 24.83 10.30
C LEU A 294 -4.92 24.67 10.03
N ARG A 295 -5.38 24.92 8.79
CA ARG A 295 -6.78 24.74 8.40
C ARG A 295 -7.13 23.28 8.10
N ASP A 296 -6.12 22.49 7.74
CA ASP A 296 -6.26 21.09 7.33
C ASP A 296 -6.02 20.12 8.49
N LEU A 297 -5.55 20.62 9.64
CA LEU A 297 -5.52 19.86 10.89
C LEU A 297 -6.95 19.51 11.34
N ARG A 298 -7.13 18.27 11.82
CA ARG A 298 -8.43 17.74 12.22
C ARG A 298 -8.68 17.99 13.70
N PRO A 299 -9.94 18.08 14.17
CA PRO A 299 -10.25 18.32 15.58
C PRO A 299 -9.59 17.36 16.56
N ASP A 300 -9.44 16.09 16.17
CA ASP A 300 -8.82 15.03 16.99
C ASP A 300 -7.27 15.08 16.99
N ASP A 301 -6.66 15.89 16.11
CA ASP A 301 -5.21 16.06 16.06
C ASP A 301 -4.70 16.94 17.20
N HIS A 302 -3.44 16.75 17.56
CA HIS A 302 -2.72 17.57 18.52
C HIS A 302 -1.50 18.19 17.86
N PHE A 303 -1.19 19.45 18.17
CA PHE A 303 -0.08 20.13 17.53
C PHE A 303 0.67 21.10 18.43
N ASN A 304 1.90 21.45 18.03
CA ASN A 304 2.67 22.55 18.59
C ASN A 304 3.68 23.11 17.57
N PHE A 305 4.19 24.31 17.83
CA PHE A 305 5.19 24.99 17.03
C PHE A 305 6.44 25.29 17.86
N ILE A 306 7.60 25.04 17.25
CA ILE A 306 8.91 25.39 17.77
C ILE A 306 9.58 26.23 16.70
N SER A 307 10.03 27.42 17.06
CA SER A 307 10.91 28.23 16.22
C SER A 307 12.31 28.20 16.80
N PHE A 308 13.31 27.95 15.96
CA PHE A 308 14.69 27.88 16.39
C PHE A 308 15.59 28.82 15.58
N SER A 309 16.65 29.28 16.24
CA SER A 309 17.71 30.10 15.68
C SER A 309 18.97 29.84 16.53
N ASN A 310 19.60 30.88 17.09
CA ASN A 310 20.46 30.75 18.27
C ASN A 310 19.68 30.57 19.58
N LYS A 311 18.38 30.88 19.56
CA LYS A 311 17.44 30.65 20.67
C LYS A 311 16.27 29.79 20.19
N ILE A 312 15.75 28.96 21.10
CA ILE A 312 14.56 28.15 20.86
C ILE A 312 13.38 28.79 21.55
N LYS A 313 12.27 28.92 20.84
CA LYS A 313 10.99 29.36 21.39
C LYS A 313 9.94 28.31 21.07
N VAL A 314 9.27 27.83 22.11
CA VAL A 314 8.14 26.89 22.02
C VAL A 314 6.85 27.68 22.21
N TRP A 315 5.87 27.52 21.32
CA TRP A 315 4.62 28.29 21.40
C TRP A 315 3.79 27.93 22.65
N GLN A 316 3.54 26.64 22.86
CA GLN A 316 2.91 26.12 24.07
C GLN A 316 3.95 25.29 24.83
N PRO A 317 4.67 25.87 25.80
CA PRO A 317 5.61 25.10 26.61
C PRO A 317 4.91 23.88 27.19
N ASP A 318 5.64 22.77 27.28
CA ASP A 318 5.24 21.60 28.06
C ASP A 318 4.02 20.79 27.56
N ARG A 319 3.28 21.22 26.54
CA ARG A 319 2.11 20.44 26.07
C ARG A 319 1.91 20.50 24.58
N LEU A 320 1.32 19.45 24.03
CA LEU A 320 0.63 19.55 22.75
C LEU A 320 -0.81 19.98 23.01
N VAL A 321 -1.37 20.78 22.11
CA VAL A 321 -2.74 21.29 22.26
C VAL A 321 -3.65 20.71 21.18
N PRO A 322 -4.93 20.44 21.50
CA PRO A 322 -5.90 19.97 20.51
C PRO A 322 -6.25 21.07 19.51
N VAL A 323 -6.74 20.68 18.34
CA VAL A 323 -7.17 21.60 17.29
C VAL A 323 -8.53 22.20 17.61
N THR A 324 -8.50 23.31 18.36
CA THR A 324 -9.68 24.12 18.66
C THR A 324 -9.61 25.46 17.92
N PRO A 325 -10.75 26.13 17.63
CA PRO A 325 -10.74 27.45 17.01
C PRO A 325 -9.89 28.49 17.76
N LEU A 326 -9.86 28.41 19.11
CA LEU A 326 -9.05 29.28 19.96
C LEU A 326 -7.56 28.98 19.80
N ASN A 327 -7.16 27.70 19.90
CA ASN A 327 -5.75 27.29 19.73
C ASN A 327 -5.24 27.61 18.33
N VAL A 328 -6.05 27.39 17.28
CA VAL A 328 -5.69 27.74 15.90
C VAL A 328 -5.50 29.25 15.75
N ARG A 329 -6.38 30.07 16.32
CA ARG A 329 -6.23 31.54 16.32
C ARG A 329 -4.94 31.97 16.99
N ASP A 330 -4.64 31.41 18.16
CA ASP A 330 -3.47 31.82 18.94
C ASP A 330 -2.16 31.26 18.35
N ALA A 331 -2.20 30.11 17.68
CA ALA A 331 -1.11 29.59 16.86
C ALA A 331 -0.81 30.51 15.67
N LYS A 332 -1.85 31.02 14.98
CA LYS A 332 -1.67 31.99 13.88
C LYS A 332 -0.96 33.26 14.36
N LYS A 333 -1.28 33.74 15.56
CA LYS A 333 -0.57 34.89 16.17
C LYS A 333 0.91 34.56 16.38
N PHE A 334 1.22 33.38 16.93
CA PHE A 334 2.61 32.95 17.10
C PHE A 334 3.37 32.89 15.77
N ILE A 335 2.80 32.25 14.74
CA ILE A 335 3.39 32.17 13.40
C ILE A 335 3.63 33.57 12.82
N PHE A 336 2.71 34.50 13.02
CA PHE A 336 2.86 35.88 12.55
C PHE A 336 4.08 36.57 13.19
N THR A 337 4.35 36.31 14.48
CA THR A 337 5.47 36.89 15.23
C THR A 337 6.85 36.29 14.93
N LEU A 338 6.95 35.25 14.10
CA LEU A 338 8.25 34.67 13.74
C LEU A 338 9.11 35.68 12.98
N MET A 339 10.30 35.98 13.49
CA MET A 339 11.23 36.95 12.90
C MET A 339 12.59 36.28 12.65
N PRO A 340 13.09 36.27 11.39
CA PRO A 340 14.40 35.74 11.04
C PRO A 340 15.53 36.50 11.76
N THR A 341 16.25 35.85 12.67
CA THR A 341 17.38 36.43 13.43
C THR A 341 18.35 35.34 13.89
N GLY A 342 19.62 35.69 14.12
CA GLY A 342 20.59 34.76 14.74
C GLY A 342 21.10 33.65 13.81
N GLY A 343 21.72 32.64 14.43
CA GLY A 343 22.26 31.44 13.76
C GLY A 343 21.28 30.27 13.74
N THR A 344 21.78 29.04 13.60
CA THR A 344 21.00 27.83 13.35
C THR A 344 21.44 26.71 14.30
N ASN A 345 20.66 26.47 15.36
CA ASN A 345 20.89 25.39 16.33
C ASN A 345 19.93 24.21 16.08
N ILE A 346 20.35 23.29 15.22
CA ILE A 346 19.53 22.14 14.79
C ILE A 346 19.36 21.11 15.91
N ASP A 347 20.43 20.79 16.62
CA ASP A 347 20.42 19.73 17.63
C ASP A 347 19.43 20.04 18.75
N ASP A 348 19.58 21.20 19.40
CA ASP A 348 18.69 21.59 20.50
C ASP A 348 17.22 21.70 20.04
N ALA A 349 16.98 22.10 18.79
CA ALA A 349 15.63 22.21 18.24
C ALA A 349 14.95 20.83 18.11
N ILE A 350 15.69 19.83 17.61
CA ILE A 350 15.22 18.45 17.52
C ILE A 350 15.08 17.83 18.91
N GLN A 351 16.02 18.08 19.83
CA GLN A 351 15.92 17.62 21.22
C GLN A 351 14.68 18.17 21.92
N THR A 352 14.41 19.47 21.74
CA THR A 352 13.23 20.13 22.32
C THR A 352 11.93 19.55 21.75
N GLY A 353 11.85 19.39 20.44
CA GLY A 353 10.68 18.78 19.78
C GLY A 353 10.45 17.33 20.21
N SER A 354 11.53 16.56 20.32
CA SER A 354 11.50 15.16 20.76
C SER A 354 11.06 15.04 22.22
N THR A 355 11.57 15.90 23.10
CA THR A 355 11.19 15.96 24.51
C THR A 355 9.71 16.28 24.66
N LEU A 356 9.20 17.24 23.89
CA LEU A 356 7.81 17.64 23.91
C LEU A 356 6.87 16.49 23.50
N LEU A 357 7.20 15.77 22.40
CA LEU A 357 6.43 14.61 21.97
C LEU A 357 6.51 13.45 22.97
N ARG A 358 7.71 13.12 23.47
CA ARG A 358 7.88 12.07 24.48
C ARG A 358 7.04 12.34 25.72
N ARG A 359 7.05 13.57 26.21
CA ARG A 359 6.29 13.96 27.41
C ARG A 359 4.79 13.80 27.18
N TYR A 360 4.31 14.16 26.00
CA TYR A 360 2.92 13.92 25.62
C TYR A 360 2.60 12.43 25.55
N LEU A 361 3.45 11.63 24.91
CA LEU A 361 3.27 10.18 24.77
C LEU A 361 3.32 9.42 26.11
N SER A 362 4.04 9.94 27.11
CA SER A 362 4.07 9.39 28.47
C SER A 362 2.99 9.98 29.40
N GLY A 363 2.22 10.96 28.93
CA GLY A 363 1.22 11.66 29.72
C GLY A 363 -0.13 10.91 29.79
N PRO A 364 -1.03 11.30 30.70
CA PRO A 364 -2.37 10.73 30.79
C PRO A 364 -3.26 11.07 29.58
N ASP A 365 -2.95 12.17 28.89
CA ASP A 365 -3.64 12.61 27.67
C ASP A 365 -3.14 11.90 26.40
N ALA A 366 -2.18 10.98 26.53
CA ALA A 366 -1.65 10.23 25.41
C ALA A 366 -2.74 9.36 24.80
N SER A 367 -3.06 9.58 23.52
CA SER A 367 -3.78 8.58 22.74
C SER A 367 -2.79 7.47 22.38
N PRO A 368 -2.92 6.24 22.93
CA PRO A 368 -1.94 5.18 22.74
C PRO A 368 -1.74 4.79 21.27
N ASN A 369 -2.67 5.15 20.39
CA ASN A 369 -2.67 4.76 18.99
C ASN A 369 -2.80 5.94 18.02
N SER A 370 -2.12 7.04 18.36
CA SER A 370 -1.96 8.21 17.50
C SER A 370 -0.62 8.17 16.78
N VAL A 371 -0.56 8.70 15.55
CA VAL A 371 0.71 8.81 14.82
C VAL A 371 1.42 10.08 15.25
N SER A 372 2.63 9.94 15.76
CA SER A 372 3.44 11.09 16.20
C SER A 372 4.53 11.40 15.19
N LEU A 373 4.68 12.69 14.86
CA LEU A 373 5.65 13.13 13.85
C LEU A 373 6.21 14.54 14.10
N ILE A 374 7.47 14.74 13.75
CA ILE A 374 8.14 16.04 13.70
C ILE A 374 8.28 16.43 12.24
N ILE A 375 7.89 17.66 11.90
CA ILE A 375 8.21 18.28 10.60
C ILE A 375 9.27 19.34 10.86
N PHE A 376 10.49 19.06 10.43
CA PHE A 376 11.66 19.91 10.60
C PHE A 376 11.96 20.66 9.30
N LEU A 377 12.04 21.98 9.36
CA LEU A 377 12.29 22.86 8.22
C LEU A 377 13.52 23.72 8.48
N THR A 378 14.47 23.75 7.54
CA THR A 378 15.65 24.63 7.59
C THR A 378 16.11 25.06 6.19
N ASP A 379 16.79 26.20 6.12
CA ASP A 379 17.46 26.69 4.91
C ASP A 379 18.99 26.73 5.04
N GLY A 380 19.53 26.21 6.14
CA GLY A 380 20.93 26.37 6.49
C GLY A 380 21.58 25.12 7.09
N ARG A 381 22.89 25.22 7.32
CA ARG A 381 23.70 24.26 8.09
C ARG A 381 23.65 24.59 9.58
N PRO A 382 23.90 23.63 10.48
CA PRO A 382 24.06 23.95 11.89
C PRO A 382 25.26 24.90 12.09
N THR A 383 25.06 25.96 12.87
CA THR A 383 26.07 27.01 13.14
C THR A 383 26.21 27.36 14.62
N VAL A 384 25.26 26.94 15.45
CA VAL A 384 25.20 27.21 16.89
C VAL A 384 24.89 25.91 17.61
N GLY A 385 25.46 25.69 18.81
CA GLY A 385 25.28 24.45 19.55
C GLY A 385 26.16 23.33 18.99
N GLU A 386 25.61 22.12 18.91
CA GLU A 386 26.27 20.99 18.26
C GLU A 386 26.20 21.15 16.73
N ILE A 387 27.38 21.13 16.09
CA ILE A 387 27.55 21.38 14.64
C ILE A 387 27.95 20.10 13.91
N GLN A 388 28.49 19.11 14.63
CA GLN A 388 28.99 17.89 14.03
C GLN A 388 27.83 16.97 13.64
N SER A 389 27.60 16.79 12.33
CA SER A 389 26.48 15.99 11.78
C SER A 389 26.35 14.59 12.41
N THR A 390 27.46 13.92 12.76
CA THR A 390 27.41 12.60 13.41
C THR A 390 26.91 12.64 14.85
N ALA A 391 27.26 13.68 15.60
CA ALA A 391 26.76 13.88 16.97
C ALA A 391 25.27 14.22 16.94
N ILE A 392 24.84 15.12 16.07
CA ILE A 392 23.42 15.47 15.87
C ILE A 392 22.57 14.23 15.55
N LEU A 393 23.03 13.37 14.64
CA LEU A 393 22.33 12.13 14.31
C LEU A 393 22.24 11.18 15.51
N GLY A 394 23.32 11.02 16.26
CA GLY A 394 23.35 10.18 17.48
C GLY A 394 22.41 10.71 18.57
N ASN A 395 22.45 12.02 18.82
CA ASN A 395 21.59 12.72 19.76
C ASN A 395 20.11 12.59 19.35
N THR A 396 19.81 12.81 18.07
CA THR A 396 18.45 12.70 17.51
C THR A 396 17.90 11.29 17.70
N ARG A 397 18.65 10.26 17.33
CA ARG A 397 18.23 8.86 17.50
C ARG A 397 17.91 8.53 18.96
N SER A 398 18.75 9.02 19.87
CA SER A 398 18.59 8.80 21.31
C SER A 398 17.37 9.55 21.87
N ALA A 399 17.02 10.70 21.28
CA ALA A 399 15.85 11.47 21.66
C ALA A 399 14.54 10.85 21.16
N VAL A 400 14.54 10.27 19.96
CA VAL A 400 13.36 9.71 19.30
C VAL A 400 13.00 8.32 19.85
N GLU A 401 14.00 7.46 20.11
CA GLU A 401 13.82 6.08 20.59
C GLU A 401 12.81 5.26 19.74
N GLU A 402 12.76 5.48 18.43
CA GLU A 402 11.83 4.84 17.49
C GLU A 402 10.33 5.08 17.76
N LYS A 403 9.98 6.07 18.60
CA LYS A 403 8.58 6.35 19.01
C LYS A 403 7.79 7.22 18.04
N PHE A 404 8.46 7.99 17.19
CA PHE A 404 7.83 8.90 16.23
C PHE A 404 8.75 9.15 15.03
N CYS A 405 8.19 9.64 13.93
CA CYS A 405 8.97 9.90 12.72
C CYS A 405 9.43 11.35 12.60
N ILE A 406 10.60 11.57 12.01
CA ILE A 406 11.10 12.92 11.67
C ILE A 406 11.09 13.07 10.16
N PHE A 407 10.33 14.04 9.68
CA PHE A 407 10.31 14.49 8.30
C PHE A 407 11.11 15.77 8.18
N THR A 408 12.08 15.81 7.27
CA THR A 408 12.97 16.96 7.10
C THR A 408 12.69 17.67 5.77
N ILE A 409 12.75 18.99 5.78
CA ILE A 409 12.54 19.82 4.61
C ILE A 409 13.69 20.83 4.52
N GLY A 410 14.45 20.76 3.44
CA GLY A 410 15.54 21.69 3.12
C GLY A 410 15.10 22.71 2.08
N ILE A 411 15.27 24.00 2.37
CA ILE A 411 15.02 25.10 1.42
C ILE A 411 16.35 25.66 0.91
N GLY A 412 16.53 25.73 -0.41
CA GLY A 412 17.67 26.39 -1.03
C GLY A 412 18.92 25.52 -1.12
N ASN A 413 20.07 26.14 -1.37
CA ASN A 413 21.31 25.38 -1.61
C ASN A 413 22.27 25.33 -0.41
N ASP A 414 22.03 26.16 0.60
CA ASP A 414 22.90 26.30 1.79
C ASP A 414 22.61 25.28 2.90
N VAL A 415 21.94 24.18 2.58
CA VAL A 415 21.52 23.13 3.52
C VAL A 415 22.48 21.93 3.50
N ASP A 416 22.74 21.30 4.65
CA ASP A 416 23.39 19.98 4.71
C ASP A 416 22.35 18.88 4.41
N TYR A 417 22.10 18.63 3.13
CA TYR A 417 21.14 17.62 2.68
C TYR A 417 21.46 16.22 3.18
N ARG A 418 22.75 15.88 3.34
CA ARG A 418 23.16 14.56 3.82
C ARG A 418 22.81 14.37 5.29
N LEU A 419 22.95 15.41 6.11
CA LEU A 419 22.46 15.39 7.49
C LEU A 419 20.94 15.21 7.54
N LEU A 420 20.18 16.01 6.77
CA LEU A 420 18.72 15.97 6.80
C LEU A 420 18.14 14.65 6.28
N GLU A 421 18.72 14.10 5.21
CA GLU A 421 18.30 12.82 4.64
C GLU A 421 18.55 11.68 5.63
N ARG A 422 19.75 11.61 6.23
CA ARG A 422 20.05 10.59 7.23
C ARG A 422 19.19 10.73 8.47
N MET A 423 18.94 11.96 8.94
CA MET A 423 18.07 12.22 10.09
C MET A 423 16.65 11.68 9.85
N ALA A 424 16.08 11.93 8.66
CA ALA A 424 14.76 11.41 8.32
C ALA A 424 14.76 9.88 8.15
N LEU A 425 15.73 9.33 7.41
CA LEU A 425 15.83 7.89 7.12
C LEU A 425 16.06 7.05 8.39
N GLU A 426 16.84 7.54 9.35
CA GLU A 426 17.10 6.85 10.62
C GLU A 426 15.85 6.86 11.54
N ASN A 427 14.94 7.81 11.35
CA ASN A 427 13.75 8.02 12.18
C ASN A 427 12.46 7.93 11.35
N CYS A 428 12.32 6.86 10.55
CA CYS A 428 11.12 6.46 9.78
C CYS A 428 10.45 7.51 8.86
N GLY A 429 11.10 8.65 8.63
CA GLY A 429 10.59 9.71 7.76
C GLY A 429 11.29 9.77 6.41
N MET A 430 11.02 10.85 5.70
CA MET A 430 11.66 11.19 4.42
C MET A 430 12.07 12.66 4.39
N MET A 431 13.03 12.97 3.53
CA MET A 431 13.49 14.33 3.30
C MET A 431 12.86 14.91 2.04
N ARG A 432 12.49 16.19 2.06
CA ARG A 432 12.06 16.96 0.90
C ARG A 432 13.01 18.13 0.63
N ARG A 433 13.45 18.28 -0.61
CA ARG A 433 14.18 19.46 -1.09
C ARG A 433 13.23 20.45 -1.77
N ILE A 434 13.36 21.72 -1.43
CA ILE A 434 12.65 22.85 -2.04
C ILE A 434 13.69 23.81 -2.61
N HIS A 435 13.63 24.07 -3.91
CA HIS A 435 14.53 25.03 -4.56
C HIS A 435 14.12 26.47 -4.23
N GLU A 436 15.07 27.40 -4.14
CA GLU A 436 14.81 28.82 -3.81
C GLU A 436 13.85 29.51 -4.79
N GLU A 437 13.91 29.13 -6.07
CA GLU A 437 13.05 29.70 -7.12
C GLU A 437 11.64 29.09 -7.15
N ALA A 438 11.42 27.97 -6.45
CA ALA A 438 10.13 27.31 -6.41
C ALA A 438 9.16 28.00 -5.44
N ASP A 439 7.86 27.78 -5.64
CA ASP A 439 6.86 28.19 -4.66
C ASP A 439 6.96 27.29 -3.41
N ALA A 440 7.78 27.70 -2.45
CA ALA A 440 7.97 26.97 -1.20
C ALA A 440 6.65 26.75 -0.45
N SER A 441 5.68 27.67 -0.58
CA SER A 441 4.38 27.52 0.08
C SER A 441 3.61 26.32 -0.49
N ALA A 442 3.50 26.25 -1.82
CA ALA A 442 2.85 25.13 -2.50
C ALA A 442 3.58 23.80 -2.27
N MET A 443 4.92 23.81 -2.28
CA MET A 443 5.72 22.60 -2.06
C MET A 443 5.62 22.07 -0.63
N LEU A 444 5.63 22.95 0.38
CA LEU A 444 5.41 22.59 1.78
C LEU A 444 4.01 22.02 1.98
N LYS A 445 3.00 22.66 1.39
CA LYS A 445 1.62 22.19 1.44
C LYS A 445 1.47 20.81 0.79
N GLY A 446 2.00 20.64 -0.43
CA GLY A 446 1.97 19.36 -1.14
C GLY A 446 2.67 18.25 -0.35
N PHE A 447 3.80 18.55 0.28
CA PHE A 447 4.46 17.61 1.18
C PHE A 447 3.59 17.24 2.39
N TYR A 448 2.98 18.22 3.04
CA TYR A 448 2.06 17.95 4.15
C TYR A 448 0.85 17.11 3.70
N ASP A 449 0.33 17.33 2.50
CA ASP A 449 -0.80 16.54 1.96
C ASP A 449 -0.44 15.06 1.77
N GLU A 450 0.82 14.75 1.47
CA GLU A 450 1.30 13.37 1.36
C GLU A 450 1.32 12.65 2.73
N ILE A 451 1.57 13.36 3.83
CA ILE A 451 1.77 12.78 5.17
C ILE A 451 0.67 13.15 6.19
N GLY A 452 -0.26 14.02 5.83
CA GLY A 452 -1.21 14.65 6.75
C GLY A 452 -2.40 13.75 7.13
N THR A 453 -2.58 12.64 6.43
CA THR A 453 -3.70 11.70 6.65
C THR A 453 -3.16 10.27 6.83
N PRO A 454 -2.64 9.91 8.02
CA PRO A 454 -2.24 8.53 8.32
C PRO A 454 -3.47 7.62 8.46
N LEU A 455 -3.39 6.42 7.90
CA LEU A 455 -4.46 5.41 7.93
C LEU A 455 -4.06 4.16 8.72
N LEU A 456 -2.79 3.79 8.74
CA LEU A 456 -2.28 2.65 9.53
C LEU A 456 -0.94 3.00 10.17
N SER A 457 -0.66 2.37 11.31
CA SER A 457 0.64 2.35 11.97
C SER A 457 1.08 0.91 12.28
N ASP A 458 2.37 0.72 12.61
CA ASP A 458 2.97 -0.59 12.93
C ASP A 458 2.62 -1.70 11.93
N ILE A 459 2.83 -1.42 10.64
CA ILE A 459 2.52 -2.35 9.56
C ILE A 459 3.66 -3.36 9.43
N ARG A 460 3.36 -4.64 9.62
CA ARG A 460 4.27 -5.76 9.36
C ARG A 460 3.65 -6.69 8.33
N ILE A 461 4.43 -7.06 7.32
CA ILE A 461 4.00 -7.93 6.24
C ILE A 461 4.89 -9.15 6.25
N ASN A 462 4.36 -10.25 6.77
CA ASN A 462 5.09 -11.50 6.95
C ASN A 462 4.75 -12.46 5.81
N TYR A 463 5.78 -13.17 5.36
CA TYR A 463 5.71 -14.25 4.39
C TYR A 463 6.22 -15.52 5.05
N THR A 464 5.75 -16.70 4.64
CA THR A 464 6.25 -17.97 5.21
C THR A 464 7.76 -18.09 5.03
N GLU A 465 8.51 -18.22 6.13
CA GLU A 465 9.98 -18.22 6.14
C GLU A 465 10.57 -19.30 5.21
N ASP A 466 9.99 -20.50 5.18
CA ASP A 466 10.48 -21.60 4.34
C ASP A 466 10.29 -21.34 2.82
N SER A 467 9.40 -20.41 2.45
CA SER A 467 9.01 -20.16 1.07
C SER A 467 9.77 -18.99 0.42
N VAL A 468 10.36 -18.09 1.21
CA VAL A 468 10.96 -16.84 0.72
C VAL A 468 12.43 -16.75 1.14
N LYS A 469 13.33 -16.75 0.17
CA LYS A 469 14.78 -16.67 0.39
C LYS A 469 15.22 -15.25 0.76
N TYR A 470 14.60 -14.26 0.13
CA TYR A 470 14.90 -12.85 0.36
C TYR A 470 13.63 -12.02 0.16
N VAL A 471 13.44 -11.03 1.02
CA VAL A 471 12.36 -10.05 0.91
C VAL A 471 12.94 -8.66 1.19
N THR A 472 12.44 -7.64 0.49
CA THR A 472 12.78 -6.25 0.77
C THR A 472 12.15 -5.79 2.10
N GLN A 473 12.30 -4.52 2.44
CA GLN A 473 11.62 -3.89 3.58
C GLN A 473 10.14 -4.34 3.68
N HIS A 474 9.79 -4.93 4.82
CA HIS A 474 8.46 -5.50 5.10
C HIS A 474 7.87 -5.00 6.42
N MET A 475 8.55 -4.05 7.08
CA MET A 475 8.08 -3.33 8.26
C MET A 475 8.00 -1.84 7.95
N PHE A 476 6.85 -1.24 8.22
CA PHE A 476 6.57 0.17 7.92
C PHE A 476 5.87 0.82 9.11
N THR A 477 6.41 1.96 9.57
CA THR A 477 5.87 2.65 10.74
C THR A 477 4.50 3.26 10.47
N ASN A 478 4.31 3.84 9.28
CA ASN A 478 3.10 4.55 8.90
C ASN A 478 2.71 4.26 7.46
N TYR A 479 1.41 4.23 7.20
CA TYR A 479 0.82 4.27 5.86
C TYR A 479 -0.12 5.47 5.76
N PHE A 480 0.08 6.29 4.73
CA PHE A 480 -0.65 7.53 4.52
C PHE A 480 -1.66 7.38 3.38
N ASN A 481 -2.80 8.07 3.49
CA ASN A 481 -3.80 8.04 2.45
C ASN A 481 -3.22 8.54 1.13
N GLY A 482 -3.43 7.78 0.06
CA GLY A 482 -2.93 8.12 -1.26
C GLY A 482 -1.50 7.66 -1.54
N SER A 483 -0.81 7.01 -0.59
CA SER A 483 0.45 6.31 -0.85
C SER A 483 0.22 4.84 -1.23
N GLU A 484 1.31 4.10 -1.42
CA GLU A 484 1.34 2.65 -1.63
C GLU A 484 2.61 2.09 -0.99
N ILE A 485 2.52 0.88 -0.43
CA ILE A 485 3.66 0.10 0.02
C ILE A 485 3.96 -0.95 -1.04
N VAL A 486 5.21 -1.03 -1.49
CA VAL A 486 5.67 -2.03 -2.46
C VAL A 486 6.75 -2.89 -1.83
N ILE A 487 6.51 -4.20 -1.81
CA ILE A 487 7.46 -5.20 -1.32
C ILE A 487 7.79 -6.13 -2.48
N ALA A 488 9.06 -6.51 -2.62
CA ALA A 488 9.45 -7.54 -3.56
C ALA A 488 10.20 -8.66 -2.84
N GLY A 489 10.10 -9.87 -3.36
CA GLY A 489 10.82 -11.01 -2.80
C GLY A 489 11.19 -12.07 -3.82
N LYS A 490 12.13 -12.92 -3.41
CA LYS A 490 12.63 -14.07 -4.15
C LYS A 490 12.24 -15.35 -3.42
N LEU A 491 11.54 -16.23 -4.12
CA LEU A 491 11.06 -17.50 -3.59
C LEU A 491 12.23 -18.48 -3.42
N THR A 492 12.18 -19.29 -2.36
CA THR A 492 13.16 -20.37 -2.11
C THR A 492 12.90 -21.54 -3.05
N ASN A 493 11.63 -21.91 -3.24
CA ASN A 493 11.21 -23.02 -4.07
C ASN A 493 10.06 -22.60 -4.98
N GLN A 494 10.29 -22.69 -6.30
CA GLN A 494 9.27 -22.38 -7.32
C GLN A 494 8.16 -23.44 -7.40
N SER A 495 8.35 -24.62 -6.81
CA SER A 495 7.37 -25.70 -6.82
C SER A 495 6.39 -25.68 -5.64
N ALA A 496 6.53 -24.73 -4.71
CA ALA A 496 5.60 -24.56 -3.61
C ALA A 496 4.17 -24.32 -4.14
N GLU A 497 3.16 -24.88 -3.45
CA GLU A 497 1.76 -24.77 -3.88
C GLU A 497 1.19 -23.38 -3.61
N SER A 498 1.49 -22.82 -2.45
CA SER A 498 1.01 -21.51 -2.01
C SER A 498 2.06 -20.72 -1.23
N LEU A 499 1.87 -19.41 -1.19
CA LEU A 499 2.61 -18.47 -0.34
C LEU A 499 1.63 -17.90 0.69
N HIS A 500 1.84 -18.19 1.98
CA HIS A 500 1.05 -17.60 3.05
C HIS A 500 1.56 -16.18 3.34
N VAL A 501 0.65 -15.22 3.33
CA VAL A 501 0.92 -13.81 3.61
C VAL A 501 0.04 -13.33 4.75
N GLN A 502 0.67 -12.68 5.73
CA GLN A 502 -0.01 -12.07 6.87
C GLN A 502 0.40 -10.60 6.96
N VAL A 503 -0.58 -9.71 6.97
CA VAL A 503 -0.40 -8.27 7.21
C VAL A 503 -0.97 -7.95 8.57
N THR A 504 -0.15 -7.48 9.50
CA THR A 504 -0.61 -6.93 10.78
C THR A 504 -0.42 -5.43 10.77
N ALA A 505 -1.41 -4.67 11.20
CA ALA A 505 -1.35 -3.22 11.31
C ALA A 505 -2.25 -2.72 12.44
N SER A 506 -1.98 -1.50 12.90
CA SER A 506 -2.78 -0.80 13.90
C SER A 506 -3.53 0.36 13.25
N ASN A 507 -4.80 0.54 13.64
CA ASN A 507 -5.65 1.65 13.24
C ASN A 507 -6.42 2.13 14.47
N ASN A 508 -6.05 3.28 15.02
CA ASN A 508 -6.62 3.75 16.30
C ASN A 508 -6.55 2.62 17.36
N ASP A 509 -7.63 2.42 18.12
CA ASP A 509 -7.79 1.35 19.11
C ASP A 509 -7.95 -0.06 18.55
N LYS A 510 -7.74 -0.26 17.24
CA LYS A 510 -8.00 -1.53 16.56
C LYS A 510 -6.71 -2.14 16.02
N SER A 511 -6.48 -3.41 16.36
CA SER A 511 -5.51 -4.25 15.65
C SER A 511 -6.20 -4.88 14.45
N ILE A 512 -5.55 -4.79 13.29
CA ILE A 512 -6.01 -5.35 12.02
C ILE A 512 -5.02 -6.43 11.60
N ILE A 513 -5.55 -7.63 11.32
CA ILE A 513 -4.81 -8.75 10.76
C ILE A 513 -5.49 -9.14 9.45
N LEU A 514 -4.74 -9.21 8.36
CA LEU A 514 -5.21 -9.68 7.06
C LEU A 514 -4.36 -10.87 6.65
N GLU A 515 -4.99 -11.96 6.23
CA GLU A 515 -4.31 -13.21 5.90
C GLU A 515 -4.83 -13.79 4.60
N THR A 516 -3.94 -14.36 3.79
CA THR A 516 -4.30 -15.06 2.55
C THR A 516 -3.20 -16.04 2.15
N ASP A 517 -3.61 -17.22 1.69
CA ASP A 517 -2.74 -18.15 0.98
C ASP A 517 -2.82 -17.90 -0.53
N VAL A 518 -1.74 -17.42 -1.12
CA VAL A 518 -1.66 -17.12 -2.55
C VAL A 518 -1.27 -18.37 -3.33
N PRO A 519 -2.12 -18.93 -4.19
CA PRO A 519 -1.77 -20.10 -5.00
C PRO A 519 -0.76 -19.71 -6.09
N LEU A 520 0.50 -20.12 -5.93
CA LEU A 520 1.63 -19.62 -6.73
C LEU A 520 1.48 -19.94 -8.22
N ARG A 521 1.13 -21.19 -8.56
CA ARG A 521 0.97 -21.61 -9.97
C ARG A 521 -0.13 -20.85 -10.70
N HIS A 522 -1.29 -20.71 -10.07
CA HIS A 522 -2.40 -19.93 -10.65
C HIS A 522 -2.02 -18.47 -10.80
N ARG A 523 -1.41 -17.88 -9.74
CA ARG A 523 -1.04 -16.47 -9.76
C ARG A 523 0.02 -16.16 -10.81
N GLN A 524 0.97 -17.07 -11.02
CA GLN A 524 1.98 -16.93 -12.08
C GLN A 524 1.37 -16.93 -13.48
N MET A 525 0.44 -17.86 -13.75
CA MET A 525 -0.27 -17.91 -15.03
C MET A 525 -1.13 -16.66 -15.25
N GLU A 526 -1.82 -16.20 -14.20
CA GLU A 526 -2.62 -14.98 -14.23
C GLU A 526 -1.76 -13.74 -14.50
N THR A 527 -0.64 -13.59 -13.78
CA THR A 527 0.31 -12.48 -13.96
C THR A 527 0.84 -12.47 -15.38
N ALA A 528 1.32 -13.61 -15.88
CA ALA A 528 1.81 -13.77 -17.24
C ALA A 528 0.75 -13.40 -18.27
N ASN A 529 -0.51 -13.82 -18.09
CA ASN A 529 -1.60 -13.52 -19.01
C ASN A 529 -1.92 -12.02 -19.08
N HIS A 530 -1.90 -11.31 -17.95
CA HIS A 530 -2.19 -9.87 -17.91
C HIS A 530 -1.08 -9.03 -18.58
N VAL A 531 0.18 -9.47 -18.46
CA VAL A 531 1.33 -8.74 -19.03
C VAL A 531 1.68 -9.16 -20.47
N LYS A 532 1.00 -10.14 -21.07
CA LYS A 532 1.22 -10.58 -22.47
C LYS A 532 1.18 -9.46 -23.50
N ALA A 533 0.41 -8.41 -23.25
CA ALA A 533 0.33 -7.24 -24.13
C ALA A 533 1.62 -6.41 -24.17
N ALA A 534 2.49 -6.55 -23.16
CA ALA A 534 3.81 -5.94 -23.12
C ALA A 534 4.84 -6.89 -23.76
N THR A 535 5.26 -6.59 -24.99
CA THR A 535 6.25 -7.37 -25.77
C THR A 535 7.65 -7.45 -25.14
N THR A 536 7.92 -6.65 -24.09
CA THR A 536 9.27 -6.42 -23.53
C THR A 536 9.50 -7.16 -22.18
N ALA A 537 8.56 -7.98 -21.71
CA ALA A 537 8.31 -8.07 -20.27
C ALA A 537 8.25 -9.47 -19.64
N MET A 538 9.11 -10.41 -20.05
CA MET A 538 9.09 -11.72 -19.40
C MET A 538 9.63 -11.70 -17.95
N ASP A 539 10.38 -10.67 -17.53
CA ASP A 539 11.08 -10.65 -16.23
C ASP A 539 10.85 -9.40 -15.37
N PHE A 540 9.77 -8.63 -15.58
CA PHE A 540 9.59 -7.35 -14.86
C PHE A 540 9.55 -7.51 -13.33
N VAL A 541 8.99 -8.61 -12.82
CA VAL A 541 8.92 -8.91 -11.36
C VAL A 541 10.32 -9.05 -10.76
N GLU A 542 11.22 -9.74 -11.47
CA GLU A 542 12.62 -9.87 -11.07
C GLU A 542 13.34 -8.51 -11.13
N ARG A 543 13.08 -7.71 -12.16
CA ARG A 543 13.68 -6.37 -12.27
C ARG A 543 13.19 -5.42 -11.19
N VAL A 544 11.92 -5.44 -10.82
CA VAL A 544 11.39 -4.69 -9.66
C VAL A 544 12.07 -5.15 -8.37
N TRP A 545 12.24 -6.46 -8.17
CA TRP A 545 12.98 -6.99 -7.04
C TRP A 545 14.42 -6.46 -7.01
N GLY A 546 15.16 -6.56 -8.11
CA GLY A 546 16.52 -6.04 -8.23
C GLY A 546 16.61 -4.54 -7.97
N PHE A 547 15.69 -3.76 -8.53
CA PHE A 547 15.60 -2.31 -8.35
C PHE A 547 15.38 -1.93 -6.88
N LEU A 548 14.41 -2.56 -6.21
CA LEU A 548 14.12 -2.29 -4.80
C LEU A 548 15.25 -2.77 -3.89
N SER A 549 15.85 -3.93 -4.15
CA SER A 549 16.99 -4.44 -3.38
C SER A 549 18.23 -3.55 -3.49
N VAL A 550 18.50 -2.96 -4.66
CA VAL A 550 19.56 -1.95 -4.82
C VAL A 550 19.25 -0.69 -4.01
N LYS A 551 18.02 -0.15 -4.12
CA LYS A 551 17.60 1.02 -3.32
C LYS A 551 17.70 0.77 -1.82
N GLU A 552 17.28 -0.40 -1.36
CA GLU A 552 17.40 -0.81 0.04
C GLU A 552 18.86 -0.92 0.48
N GLY A 553 19.73 -1.54 -0.32
CA GLY A 553 21.17 -1.62 -0.04
C GLY A 553 21.82 -0.23 0.08
N LEU A 554 21.46 0.70 -0.81
CA LEU A 554 21.91 2.10 -0.74
C LEU A 554 21.41 2.79 0.54
N ARG A 555 20.12 2.66 0.89
CA ARG A 555 19.55 3.24 2.13
C ARG A 555 20.19 2.64 3.38
N SER A 556 20.39 1.32 3.42
CA SER A 556 21.05 0.62 4.53
C SER A 556 22.50 1.06 4.71
N ARG A 557 23.23 1.30 3.61
CA ARG A 557 24.56 1.93 3.63
C ARG A 557 24.53 3.33 4.26
N LEU A 558 23.51 4.14 3.98
CA LEU A 558 23.33 5.46 4.59
C LEU A 558 22.99 5.39 6.09
N ARG A 559 22.21 4.39 6.53
CA ARG A 559 21.85 4.15 7.94
C ARG A 559 22.96 3.46 8.75
N SER A 560 23.99 2.93 8.09
CA SER A 560 25.05 2.14 8.74
C SER A 560 25.88 2.97 9.73
N GLN A 561 25.97 2.48 10.96
CA GLN A 561 26.68 3.14 12.05
C GLN A 561 28.18 2.79 12.02
N THR A 562 28.48 1.53 11.69
CA THR A 562 29.87 1.05 11.64
C THR A 562 30.41 1.05 10.21
N SER A 563 31.74 1.13 10.08
CA SER A 563 32.39 1.00 8.77
C SER A 563 32.18 -0.40 8.17
N LYS A 564 32.11 -1.44 9.00
CA LYS A 564 31.95 -2.83 8.57
C LYS A 564 30.57 -3.10 7.97
N GLU A 565 29.49 -2.66 8.63
CA GLU A 565 28.13 -2.74 8.08
C GLU A 565 28.02 -1.97 6.76
N ARG A 566 28.57 -0.75 6.75
CA ARG A 566 28.58 0.11 5.56
C ARG A 566 29.27 -0.56 4.39
N GLU A 567 30.41 -1.22 4.62
CA GLU A 567 31.13 -1.96 3.60
C GLU A 567 30.34 -3.20 3.13
N GLY A 568 29.72 -3.94 4.05
CA GLY A 568 28.83 -5.06 3.73
C GLY A 568 27.68 -4.65 2.78
N HIS A 569 26.94 -3.61 3.14
CA HIS A 569 25.87 -3.08 2.30
C HIS A 569 26.38 -2.46 0.99
N THR A 570 27.56 -1.83 1.00
CA THR A 570 28.20 -1.30 -0.21
C THR A 570 28.50 -2.42 -1.20
N ASN A 571 29.10 -3.52 -0.73
CA ASN A 571 29.43 -4.66 -1.59
C ASN A 571 28.16 -5.35 -2.12
N GLN A 572 27.16 -5.55 -1.27
CA GLN A 572 25.88 -6.12 -1.67
C GLN A 572 25.18 -5.27 -2.74
N ALA A 573 25.05 -3.95 -2.50
CA ALA A 573 24.42 -3.03 -3.45
C ALA A 573 25.20 -2.94 -4.76
N THR A 574 26.53 -2.97 -4.70
CA THR A 574 27.39 -2.99 -5.91
C THR A 574 27.16 -4.25 -6.72
N ASN A 575 27.19 -5.43 -6.10
CA ASN A 575 26.97 -6.71 -6.79
C ASN A 575 25.59 -6.79 -7.45
N LEU A 576 24.54 -6.34 -6.75
CA LEU A 576 23.20 -6.25 -7.32
C LEU A 576 23.14 -5.25 -8.48
N SER A 577 23.78 -4.08 -8.34
CA SER A 577 23.85 -3.09 -9.43
C SER A 577 24.52 -3.65 -10.68
N LEU A 578 25.59 -4.45 -10.54
CA LEU A 578 26.26 -5.11 -11.67
C LEU A 578 25.37 -6.19 -12.29
N THR A 579 24.72 -7.01 -11.46
CA THR A 579 23.84 -8.10 -11.90
C THR A 579 22.68 -7.59 -12.76
N TYR A 580 22.09 -6.46 -12.37
CA TYR A 580 20.95 -5.86 -13.08
C TYR A 580 21.34 -4.75 -14.07
N HIS A 581 22.64 -4.49 -14.21
CA HIS A 581 23.22 -3.42 -15.03
C HIS A 581 22.70 -2.02 -14.70
N PHE A 582 22.49 -1.71 -13.42
CA PHE A 582 22.07 -0.38 -12.98
C PHE A 582 23.26 0.55 -12.77
N LEU A 583 23.20 1.73 -13.40
CA LEU A 583 24.05 2.86 -13.04
C LEU A 583 23.56 3.44 -11.71
N THR A 584 24.41 3.35 -10.68
CA THR A 584 24.12 3.82 -9.33
C THR A 584 25.31 4.64 -8.81
N PRO A 585 25.21 5.30 -7.64
CA PRO A 585 26.35 5.99 -7.05
C PRO A 585 27.60 5.12 -6.80
N LEU A 586 27.45 3.79 -6.83
CA LEU A 586 28.51 2.79 -6.60
C LEU A 586 29.08 2.16 -7.89
N THR A 587 28.48 2.42 -9.05
CA THR A 587 28.92 1.91 -10.35
C THR A 587 29.25 3.06 -11.29
N ASN A 588 29.95 2.76 -12.38
CA ASN A 588 30.22 3.67 -13.47
C ASN A 588 29.75 3.05 -14.78
N LEU A 589 29.30 3.89 -15.71
CA LEU A 589 28.98 3.49 -17.08
C LEU A 589 30.19 3.77 -17.98
N VAL A 590 30.85 2.73 -18.46
CA VAL A 590 32.04 2.84 -19.31
C VAL A 590 31.66 2.44 -20.73
N VAL A 591 32.02 3.26 -21.72
CA VAL A 591 31.77 2.92 -23.12
C VAL A 591 33.03 2.33 -23.73
N GLU A 592 32.94 1.09 -24.19
CA GLU A 592 34.08 0.40 -24.80
C GLU A 592 34.32 0.91 -26.22
N LYS A 593 35.59 1.11 -26.57
CA LYS A 593 36.00 1.37 -27.94
C LYS A 593 36.16 0.00 -28.62
N PRO A 594 35.48 -0.26 -29.75
CA PRO A 594 35.66 -1.52 -30.46
C PRO A 594 37.14 -1.68 -30.87
N GLU A 595 37.72 -2.84 -30.62
CA GLU A 595 39.04 -3.21 -31.14
C GLU A 595 38.94 -3.36 -32.65
N VAL A 596 39.68 -2.52 -33.37
CA VAL A 596 39.82 -2.59 -34.83
C VAL A 596 41.05 -3.43 -35.10
N LEU A 597 40.87 -4.58 -35.76
CA LEU A 597 41.99 -5.40 -36.23
C LEU A 597 42.76 -4.61 -37.30
N ALA A 598 44.05 -4.91 -37.46
CA ALA A 598 44.96 -4.18 -38.35
C ALA A 598 44.53 -4.17 -39.84
N ASP A 599 43.58 -5.02 -40.22
CA ASP A 599 43.00 -5.14 -41.57
C ASP A 599 41.71 -4.32 -41.78
N GLY A 600 41.24 -3.60 -40.76
CA GLY A 600 40.03 -2.77 -40.83
C GLY A 600 38.71 -3.53 -40.60
N THR A 601 38.76 -4.81 -40.23
CA THR A 601 37.57 -5.57 -39.80
C THR A 601 37.34 -5.48 -38.29
N MET A 602 36.08 -5.63 -37.86
CA MET A 602 35.71 -5.67 -36.44
C MET A 602 36.20 -6.98 -35.83
N ALA A 603 36.89 -6.93 -34.68
CA ALA A 603 37.15 -8.14 -33.91
C ALA A 603 35.80 -8.82 -33.56
N PRO A 604 35.68 -10.15 -33.72
CA PRO A 604 34.46 -10.85 -33.28
C PRO A 604 34.26 -10.64 -31.78
N ALA A 605 32.99 -10.48 -31.37
CA ALA A 605 32.63 -10.34 -29.95
C ALA A 605 33.27 -11.47 -29.13
N PRO A 606 33.80 -11.20 -27.93
CA PRO A 606 34.42 -12.23 -27.11
C PRO A 606 33.41 -13.34 -26.85
N THR A 607 33.70 -14.53 -27.37
CA THR A 607 33.00 -15.75 -26.99
C THR A 607 33.21 -15.93 -25.50
N ILE A 608 32.11 -15.88 -24.74
CA ILE A 608 32.13 -16.35 -23.35
C ILE A 608 32.39 -17.85 -23.45
N ASN A 609 33.65 -18.24 -23.31
CA ASN A 609 33.99 -19.63 -23.04
C ASN A 609 33.49 -19.93 -21.62
N PRO A 610 32.60 -20.92 -21.42
CA PRO A 610 32.40 -21.47 -20.09
C PRO A 610 33.76 -21.98 -19.60
N ALA A 611 34.11 -21.64 -18.36
CA ALA A 611 35.34 -22.08 -17.73
C ALA A 611 35.53 -23.60 -17.94
N ALA A 612 36.71 -23.97 -18.42
CA ALA A 612 37.07 -25.32 -18.81
C ALA A 612 37.17 -26.30 -17.62
N GLY A 613 36.76 -27.53 -17.90
CA GLY A 613 36.87 -28.75 -17.09
C GLY A 613 35.52 -29.48 -17.11
N GLU A 614 35.27 -30.57 -17.83
CA GLU A 614 36.11 -31.61 -18.41
C GLU A 614 35.46 -32.21 -19.68
N ALA A 615 36.25 -32.98 -20.41
CA ALA A 615 35.99 -33.50 -21.74
C ALA A 615 34.77 -34.44 -21.86
N VAL A 616 34.11 -34.36 -23.03
CA VAL A 616 33.19 -35.37 -23.54
C VAL A 616 33.98 -36.63 -23.90
N SER A 617 33.65 -37.77 -23.28
CA SER A 617 33.86 -39.09 -23.87
C SER A 617 32.49 -39.69 -24.19
N THR A 618 32.42 -40.31 -25.36
CA THR A 618 31.25 -41.01 -25.89
C THR A 618 31.37 -42.50 -25.56
N ALA A 619 30.20 -43.15 -25.47
CA ALA A 619 29.92 -44.58 -25.57
C ALA A 619 29.73 -45.40 -24.25
N ASN A 620 28.50 -45.92 -24.18
CA ASN A 620 28.07 -47.28 -23.81
C ASN A 620 28.23 -47.83 -22.39
N GLU A 621 27.05 -48.24 -21.89
CA GLU A 621 26.73 -49.47 -21.17
C GLU A 621 27.18 -49.68 -19.71
N LEU A 622 26.17 -50.12 -18.94
CA LEU A 622 26.13 -50.57 -17.54
C LEU A 622 27.22 -51.64 -17.22
N PRO A 623 27.63 -51.80 -15.94
CA PRO A 623 26.90 -52.74 -15.06
C PRO A 623 26.78 -52.34 -13.56
N GLU A 624 25.87 -53.07 -12.91
CA GLU A 624 25.55 -53.16 -11.47
C GLU A 624 26.75 -53.54 -10.58
N GLU A 625 26.76 -53.07 -9.32
CA GLU A 625 26.69 -53.91 -8.10
C GLU A 625 27.08 -53.17 -6.79
N ALA A 626 26.26 -53.43 -5.76
CA ALA A 626 26.57 -53.68 -4.35
C ALA A 626 27.32 -52.66 -3.44
N LEU A 627 26.51 -52.08 -2.53
CA LEU A 627 26.53 -52.30 -1.07
C LEU A 627 27.81 -52.04 -0.22
N ASN A 628 27.59 -51.26 0.85
CA ASN A 628 28.13 -51.35 2.22
C ASN A 628 29.31 -50.48 2.72
N ASN A 629 29.05 -49.94 3.92
CA ASN A 629 29.93 -49.49 5.03
C ASN A 629 30.57 -48.09 4.90
N CYS A 630 30.63 -47.21 5.91
CA CYS A 630 30.31 -47.26 7.34
C CYS A 630 30.17 -45.80 7.87
N SER A 631 29.50 -45.63 9.00
CA SER A 631 29.23 -44.39 9.75
C SER A 631 30.40 -43.98 10.71
N PRO A 632 30.25 -43.09 11.72
CA PRO A 632 30.72 -41.69 11.70
C PRO A 632 31.63 -41.29 12.90
N LEU A 633 32.33 -40.15 12.87
CA LEU A 633 32.94 -39.46 14.05
C LEU A 633 33.05 -37.95 13.73
N SER A 634 32.24 -37.05 14.29
CA SER A 634 32.32 -36.41 15.62
C SER A 634 33.55 -35.49 15.84
N HIS A 635 33.37 -34.18 15.68
CA HIS A 635 33.82 -33.20 16.68
C HIS A 635 33.18 -31.82 16.45
N LEU A 636 32.24 -31.47 17.34
CA LEU A 636 31.64 -30.15 17.50
C LEU A 636 32.25 -29.53 18.76
N GLN A 637 32.93 -28.39 18.63
CA GLN A 637 33.25 -27.51 19.76
C GLN A 637 32.24 -26.36 19.77
N LYS A 638 31.48 -26.33 20.87
CA LYS A 638 30.43 -25.37 21.21
C LYS A 638 31.02 -24.00 21.53
N ILE A 639 30.47 -22.94 20.94
CA ILE A 639 30.48 -21.59 21.51
C ILE A 639 29.03 -21.26 21.87
N ASN A 640 28.76 -21.16 23.18
CA ASN A 640 27.48 -20.76 23.75
C ASN A 640 27.31 -19.24 23.62
N ILE A 641 26.34 -18.79 22.83
CA ILE A 641 25.76 -17.44 22.95
C ILE A 641 24.34 -17.62 23.49
N LEU A 642 24.18 -17.25 24.75
CA LEU A 642 22.93 -17.31 25.51
C LEU A 642 22.04 -16.13 25.09
N PHE A 643 21.09 -16.34 24.18
CA PHE A 643 19.93 -15.46 24.01
C PHE A 643 18.75 -16.03 24.79
N LEU A 644 18.17 -15.20 25.65
CA LEU A 644 16.99 -15.50 26.47
C LEU A 644 15.81 -15.85 25.53
N VAL A 645 15.50 -17.14 25.46
CA VAL A 645 14.30 -17.66 24.80
C VAL A 645 13.10 -17.33 25.67
N GLY A 646 12.38 -16.27 25.34
CA GLY A 646 10.97 -16.13 25.70
C GLY A 646 10.19 -17.24 25.01
N LYS A 647 9.50 -18.08 25.79
CA LYS A 647 8.67 -19.19 25.30
C LYS A 647 7.76 -18.73 24.17
N VAL A 648 8.06 -19.21 22.96
CA VAL A 648 7.11 -19.24 21.84
C VAL A 648 5.97 -20.17 22.26
N GLU A 649 4.82 -19.60 22.58
CA GLU A 649 3.60 -20.37 22.72
C GLU A 649 3.31 -21.07 21.40
N ARG A 650 3.24 -22.39 21.49
CA ARG A 650 2.95 -23.31 20.39
C ARG A 650 1.68 -22.86 19.67
N ARG A 651 1.70 -23.02 18.34
CA ARG A 651 0.55 -23.05 17.40
C ARG A 651 -0.77 -23.19 18.15
N PRO A 652 -1.79 -22.34 17.91
CA PRO A 652 -3.13 -22.69 18.37
C PRO A 652 -3.48 -23.99 17.63
N ALA A 653 -3.45 -25.10 18.36
CA ALA A 653 -4.19 -26.29 17.98
C ALA A 653 -5.57 -25.80 17.55
N LYS A 654 -6.07 -26.26 16.40
CA LYS A 654 -7.45 -26.02 15.95
C LYS A 654 -8.38 -26.36 17.12
N LYS A 655 -8.68 -25.37 17.98
CA LYS A 655 -9.69 -25.49 19.01
C LYS A 655 -10.97 -25.52 18.21
N SER A 656 -11.52 -26.70 18.00
CA SER A 656 -12.89 -26.83 17.52
C SER A 656 -13.74 -26.03 18.50
N ILE A 657 -14.19 -24.86 18.07
CA ILE A 657 -15.16 -24.09 18.84
C ILE A 657 -16.35 -25.05 19.02
N THR A 658 -16.67 -25.38 20.26
CA THR A 658 -17.88 -26.15 20.59
C THR A 658 -19.06 -25.22 20.34
N ILE A 659 -19.52 -25.16 19.09
CA ILE A 659 -20.63 -24.29 18.67
C ILE A 659 -21.92 -24.85 19.29
N SER A 660 -22.72 -24.02 19.96
CA SER A 660 -24.06 -24.44 20.41
C SER A 660 -24.92 -24.77 19.19
N LYS A 661 -25.81 -25.76 19.28
CA LYS A 661 -26.63 -26.14 18.11
C LYS A 661 -27.69 -25.09 17.74
N THR A 662 -27.85 -24.06 18.56
CA THR A 662 -28.83 -22.99 18.36
C THR A 662 -28.46 -22.12 17.17
N SER A 663 -29.27 -22.18 16.11
CA SER A 663 -28.95 -21.63 14.79
C SER A 663 -30.18 -21.34 13.93
N ALA A 664 -29.98 -20.48 12.92
CA ALA A 664 -30.92 -20.21 11.85
C ALA A 664 -30.18 -20.26 10.50
N ASP A 665 -30.52 -21.23 9.65
CA ASP A 665 -29.81 -21.47 8.38
C ASP A 665 -30.74 -22.01 7.28
N GLY A 666 -30.41 -21.79 6.01
CA GLY A 666 -31.23 -22.18 4.88
C GLY A 666 -32.54 -21.40 4.76
N ASP A 667 -33.68 -22.09 4.59
CA ASP A 667 -34.97 -21.50 4.16
C ASP A 667 -36.02 -21.31 5.28
N PRO A 668 -35.84 -20.25 6.10
CA PRO A 668 -34.95 -20.32 7.24
C PRO A 668 -35.41 -21.44 8.18
N HIS A 669 -34.54 -22.43 8.35
CA HIS A 669 -34.70 -23.48 9.34
C HIS A 669 -34.05 -23.03 10.64
N PHE A 670 -34.80 -23.08 11.72
CA PHE A 670 -34.33 -22.78 13.06
C PHE A 670 -34.10 -24.08 13.81
N VAL A 671 -32.98 -24.15 14.50
CA VAL A 671 -32.65 -25.21 15.45
C VAL A 671 -32.34 -24.52 16.77
N VAL A 672 -32.94 -24.99 17.86
CA VAL A 672 -32.72 -24.44 19.20
C VAL A 672 -32.38 -25.59 20.13
N GLU A 673 -31.30 -25.43 20.90
CA GLU A 673 -30.88 -26.36 21.94
C GLU A 673 -31.29 -25.81 23.29
N PHE A 674 -31.93 -26.66 24.11
CA PHE A 674 -32.30 -26.37 25.49
C PHE A 674 -31.22 -26.95 26.40
N PRO A 675 -30.25 -26.15 26.87
CA PRO A 675 -29.06 -26.69 27.55
C PRO A 675 -29.42 -27.40 28.86
N LEU A 676 -30.43 -26.88 29.56
CA LEU A 676 -30.91 -27.42 30.84
C LEU A 676 -31.57 -28.79 30.68
N SER A 677 -32.39 -28.95 29.63
CA SER A 677 -33.15 -30.20 29.37
C SER A 677 -32.45 -31.17 28.42
N LYS A 678 -31.30 -30.79 27.84
CA LYS A 678 -30.56 -31.54 26.80
C LYS A 678 -31.42 -31.97 25.60
N LEU A 679 -32.42 -31.14 25.27
CA LEU A 679 -33.33 -31.38 24.14
C LEU A 679 -33.01 -30.43 22.98
N THR A 680 -33.24 -30.90 21.76
CA THR A 680 -33.09 -30.08 20.54
C THR A 680 -34.41 -30.03 19.78
N VAL A 681 -34.85 -28.83 19.46
CA VAL A 681 -36.11 -28.57 18.75
C VAL A 681 -35.80 -27.84 17.46
N CYS A 682 -36.55 -28.13 16.41
CA CYS A 682 -36.40 -27.46 15.13
C CYS A 682 -37.75 -26.97 14.60
N PHE A 683 -37.76 -25.83 13.94
CA PHE A 683 -38.96 -25.23 13.39
C PHE A 683 -38.63 -24.40 12.15
N ASN A 684 -39.66 -23.97 11.44
CA ASN A 684 -39.52 -23.07 10.30
C ASN A 684 -40.32 -21.80 10.58
N ILE A 685 -39.84 -20.68 10.07
CA ILE A 685 -40.61 -19.44 9.98
C ILE A 685 -40.73 -19.04 8.51
N ASN A 686 -41.96 -18.93 8.01
CA ASN A 686 -42.27 -18.54 6.63
C ASN A 686 -42.39 -17.02 6.55
N GLY A 687 -41.26 -16.31 6.51
CA GLY A 687 -41.26 -14.86 6.31
C GLY A 687 -41.32 -14.44 4.84
N GLU A 688 -41.66 -13.17 4.59
CA GLU A 688 -41.65 -12.58 3.25
C GLU A 688 -40.30 -11.90 2.93
N PRO A 689 -39.90 -11.84 1.65
CA PRO A 689 -38.72 -11.08 1.22
C PRO A 689 -38.79 -9.62 1.69
N GLY A 690 -37.72 -9.14 2.32
CA GLY A 690 -37.65 -7.79 2.87
C GLY A 690 -37.95 -7.70 4.36
N HIS A 691 -38.63 -8.70 4.96
CA HIS A 691 -38.87 -8.75 6.40
C HIS A 691 -37.54 -8.78 7.18
N ILE A 692 -37.51 -8.07 8.31
CA ILE A 692 -36.37 -8.01 9.23
C ILE A 692 -36.79 -8.69 10.52
N LEU A 693 -36.05 -9.72 10.95
CA LEU A 693 -36.39 -10.55 12.10
C LEU A 693 -35.42 -10.32 13.26
N ARG A 694 -35.96 -10.14 14.47
CA ARG A 694 -35.21 -10.11 15.74
C ARG A 694 -34.80 -11.53 16.14
N LEU A 695 -33.53 -11.86 15.95
CA LEU A 695 -32.97 -13.18 16.28
C LEU A 695 -32.60 -13.31 17.77
N VAL A 696 -31.92 -12.29 18.29
CA VAL A 696 -31.46 -12.21 19.68
C VAL A 696 -31.67 -10.79 20.18
N SER A 697 -32.17 -10.62 21.40
CA SER A 697 -32.41 -9.31 22.03
C SER A 697 -32.05 -9.38 23.50
N ASP A 698 -30.96 -8.71 23.89
CA ASP A 698 -30.51 -8.60 25.28
C ASP A 698 -29.82 -7.23 25.53
N HIS A 699 -30.32 -6.18 24.86
CA HIS A 699 -29.73 -4.86 24.87
C HIS A 699 -29.71 -4.17 26.24
N LYS A 700 -30.65 -4.51 27.15
CA LYS A 700 -30.72 -3.90 28.49
C LYS A 700 -29.66 -4.42 29.46
N HIS A 701 -29.16 -5.63 29.25
CA HIS A 701 -28.24 -6.28 30.19
C HIS A 701 -26.87 -6.52 29.57
N SER A 702 -26.78 -7.37 28.53
CA SER A 702 -25.50 -7.60 27.83
C SER A 702 -25.19 -6.51 26.80
N GLY A 703 -26.17 -5.71 26.41
CA GLY A 703 -26.01 -4.68 25.39
C GLY A 703 -26.05 -5.22 23.96
N VAL A 704 -26.55 -6.45 23.73
CA VAL A 704 -26.46 -7.10 22.42
C VAL A 704 -27.84 -7.28 21.77
N THR A 705 -27.96 -6.92 20.49
CA THR A 705 -29.14 -7.22 19.64
C THR A 705 -28.69 -7.77 18.30
N VAL A 706 -29.40 -8.79 17.78
CA VAL A 706 -29.14 -9.36 16.45
C VAL A 706 -30.41 -9.36 15.61
N ASN A 707 -30.33 -8.75 14.43
CA ASN A 707 -31.41 -8.70 13.45
C ASN A 707 -30.97 -9.33 12.12
N GLY A 708 -31.88 -9.99 11.41
CA GLY A 708 -31.62 -10.62 10.11
C GLY A 708 -32.65 -10.23 9.05
N LYS A 709 -32.20 -9.80 7.87
CA LYS A 709 -33.07 -9.46 6.72
C LYS A 709 -33.26 -10.64 5.78
N LEU A 710 -34.50 -10.90 5.39
CA LEU A 710 -34.84 -11.95 4.43
C LEU A 710 -34.75 -11.49 2.97
N ILE A 711 -34.30 -12.38 2.09
CA ILE A 711 -34.35 -12.27 0.63
C ILE A 711 -35.07 -13.49 0.04
N GLY A 712 -35.86 -13.26 -1.01
CA GLY A 712 -36.59 -14.33 -1.70
C GLY A 712 -35.79 -15.04 -2.79
N ALA A 713 -36.08 -16.32 -2.97
CA ALA A 713 -35.69 -17.10 -4.13
C ALA A 713 -36.90 -17.89 -4.67
N PRO A 714 -37.00 -18.10 -5.99
CA PRO A 714 -38.06 -18.91 -6.58
C PRO A 714 -38.02 -20.33 -6.02
N PRO A 715 -39.16 -21.03 -5.94
CA PRO A 715 -39.20 -22.39 -5.43
C PRO A 715 -38.55 -23.37 -6.43
N PRO A 716 -37.92 -24.45 -5.95
CA PRO A 716 -37.42 -25.51 -6.83
C PRO A 716 -38.59 -26.27 -7.50
N PRO A 717 -38.37 -26.89 -8.68
CA PRO A 717 -39.41 -27.62 -9.40
C PRO A 717 -40.06 -28.70 -8.52
N GLY A 718 -41.41 -28.73 -8.49
CA GLY A 718 -42.18 -29.70 -7.69
C GLY A 718 -42.29 -29.38 -6.18
N SER A 719 -41.88 -28.20 -5.73
CA SER A 719 -42.03 -27.79 -4.33
C SER A 719 -43.45 -27.34 -3.99
N HIS A 720 -43.94 -27.72 -2.80
CA HIS A 720 -45.19 -27.20 -2.24
C HIS A 720 -45.07 -25.78 -1.66
N LYS A 721 -43.86 -25.21 -1.56
CA LYS A 721 -43.64 -23.83 -1.10
C LYS A 721 -43.80 -22.85 -2.26
N GLN A 722 -44.48 -21.72 -2.03
CA GLN A 722 -44.62 -20.64 -3.03
C GLN A 722 -43.31 -19.89 -3.28
N GLN A 723 -42.45 -19.75 -2.27
CA GLN A 723 -41.12 -19.15 -2.36
C GLN A 723 -40.22 -19.65 -1.23
N ARG A 724 -38.90 -19.53 -1.42
CA ARG A 724 -37.90 -19.72 -0.37
C ARG A 724 -37.39 -18.38 0.12
N THR A 725 -37.07 -18.27 1.41
CA THR A 725 -36.46 -17.07 1.99
C THR A 725 -35.17 -17.38 2.71
N TYR A 726 -34.16 -16.53 2.52
CA TYR A 726 -32.82 -16.70 3.09
C TYR A 726 -32.38 -15.41 3.77
N PHE A 727 -31.43 -15.45 4.73
CA PHE A 727 -30.86 -14.22 5.28
C PHE A 727 -29.86 -13.61 4.30
N SER A 728 -30.13 -12.39 3.82
CA SER A 728 -29.18 -11.65 2.97
C SER A 728 -28.21 -10.80 3.78
N THR A 729 -28.64 -10.36 4.97
CA THR A 729 -27.90 -9.44 5.83
C THR A 729 -28.19 -9.78 7.27
N ILE A 730 -27.16 -9.80 8.11
CA ILE A 730 -27.28 -9.93 9.56
C ILE A 730 -26.57 -8.76 10.22
N THR A 731 -27.24 -8.10 11.15
CA THR A 731 -26.67 -7.04 11.96
C THR A 731 -26.54 -7.47 13.40
N VAL A 732 -25.37 -7.21 13.99
CA VAL A 732 -25.13 -7.33 15.44
C VAL A 732 -24.92 -5.92 15.97
N VAL A 733 -25.78 -5.49 16.88
CA VAL A 733 -25.70 -4.21 17.58
C VAL A 733 -25.17 -4.47 18.98
N VAL A 734 -24.15 -3.71 19.37
CA VAL A 734 -23.52 -3.77 20.68
C VAL A 734 -23.59 -2.38 21.30
N ASP A 735 -24.34 -2.19 22.38
CA ASP A 735 -24.55 -0.90 23.04
C ASP A 735 -23.52 -0.60 24.14
N HIS A 736 -22.87 -1.64 24.70
CA HIS A 736 -21.89 -1.53 25.80
C HIS A 736 -20.54 -2.19 25.45
N PRO A 737 -19.38 -1.59 25.82
CA PRO A 737 -19.21 -0.32 26.54
C PRO A 737 -19.36 0.93 25.65
N LYS A 738 -19.27 0.78 24.32
CA LYS A 738 -19.54 1.82 23.32
C LYS A 738 -20.42 1.25 22.23
N ARG A 739 -21.34 2.07 21.71
CA ARG A 739 -22.26 1.64 20.66
C ARG A 739 -21.49 1.32 19.37
N ALA A 740 -21.69 0.11 18.86
CA ALA A 740 -21.12 -0.38 17.61
C ALA A 740 -22.13 -1.24 16.86
N TYR A 741 -22.04 -1.22 15.54
CA TYR A 741 -22.87 -1.97 14.61
C TYR A 741 -21.96 -2.81 13.72
N ILE A 742 -22.30 -4.08 13.59
CA ILE A 742 -21.64 -5.00 12.69
C ILE A 742 -22.66 -5.46 11.67
N GLU A 743 -22.48 -5.08 10.41
CA GLU A 743 -23.32 -5.53 9.31
C GLU A 743 -22.55 -6.58 8.49
N VAL A 744 -23.08 -7.80 8.44
CA VAL A 744 -22.52 -8.90 7.65
C VAL A 744 -23.42 -9.14 6.45
N THR A 745 -22.78 -9.19 5.27
CA THR A 745 -23.37 -9.61 4.01
C THR A 745 -22.52 -10.74 3.41
N PRO A 746 -23.02 -11.50 2.41
CA PRO A 746 -22.19 -12.49 1.74
C PRO A 746 -20.89 -11.94 1.14
N LYS A 747 -20.80 -10.63 0.85
CA LYS A 747 -19.63 -10.04 0.16
C LYS A 747 -18.69 -9.26 1.07
N LYS A 748 -19.21 -8.62 2.12
CA LYS A 748 -18.44 -7.74 3.01
C LYS A 748 -19.00 -7.73 4.43
N VAL A 749 -18.12 -7.37 5.37
CA VAL A 749 -18.44 -7.04 6.75
C VAL A 749 -18.17 -5.56 6.97
N ILE A 750 -19.11 -4.84 7.58
CA ILE A 750 -18.93 -3.46 7.99
C ILE A 750 -18.93 -3.44 9.51
N LEU A 751 -17.86 -2.91 10.10
CA LEU A 751 -17.77 -2.62 11.54
C LEU A 751 -17.85 -1.11 11.72
N ASP A 752 -18.95 -0.62 12.27
CA ASP A 752 -19.25 0.80 12.44
C ASP A 752 -19.39 1.13 13.93
N GLY A 753 -18.39 1.79 14.51
CA GLY A 753 -18.37 2.19 15.93
C GLY A 753 -18.12 3.68 16.06
N ARG A 754 -16.99 4.07 16.68
CA ARG A 754 -16.46 5.44 16.52
C ARG A 754 -16.09 5.71 15.06
N ASP A 755 -15.49 4.69 14.45
CA ASP A 755 -14.92 4.72 13.11
C ASP A 755 -15.41 3.50 12.32
N ARG A 756 -15.73 3.73 11.04
CA ARG A 756 -16.23 2.72 10.11
C ARG A 756 -15.09 2.00 9.39
N ILE A 757 -15.09 0.66 9.46
CA ILE A 757 -14.17 -0.22 8.73
C ILE A 757 -14.97 -1.17 7.84
N VAL A 758 -14.49 -1.41 6.63
CA VAL A 758 -15.11 -2.34 5.68
C VAL A 758 -14.11 -3.44 5.35
N LEU A 759 -14.48 -4.69 5.58
CA LEU A 759 -13.66 -5.87 5.33
C LEU A 759 -14.31 -6.75 4.26
N PRO A 760 -13.56 -7.28 3.29
CA PRO A 760 -14.09 -8.24 2.33
C PRO A 760 -14.30 -9.63 2.97
N CYS A 761 -15.37 -10.33 2.58
CA CYS A 761 -15.64 -11.70 3.06
C CYS A 761 -14.85 -12.79 2.32
N HIS A 762 -14.13 -12.46 1.25
CA HIS A 762 -13.41 -13.44 0.43
C HIS A 762 -11.98 -13.71 0.92
N SER A 763 -11.41 -12.84 1.75
CA SER A 763 -10.11 -13.00 2.40
C SER A 763 -10.27 -13.22 3.90
N THR A 764 -9.26 -13.82 4.53
CA THR A 764 -9.24 -13.95 5.98
C THR A 764 -8.81 -12.62 6.60
N ALA A 765 -9.54 -12.16 7.60
CA ALA A 765 -9.25 -10.90 8.27
C ALA A 765 -9.70 -10.96 9.72
N ALA A 766 -9.00 -10.29 10.63
CA ALA A 766 -9.43 -10.11 12.00
C ALA A 766 -9.25 -8.64 12.40
N VAL A 767 -10.24 -8.11 13.11
CA VAL A 767 -10.17 -6.79 13.73
C VAL A 767 -10.50 -6.95 15.20
N ASP A 768 -9.62 -6.48 16.06
CA ASP A 768 -9.77 -6.56 17.51
C ASP A 768 -9.64 -5.16 18.14
N SER A 769 -10.65 -4.76 18.91
CA SER A 769 -10.66 -3.53 19.70
C SER A 769 -10.69 -3.80 21.22
N GLY A 770 -10.35 -5.02 21.65
CA GLY A 770 -10.36 -5.48 23.04
C GLY A 770 -11.75 -5.88 23.55
N ALA A 771 -12.72 -4.97 23.49
CA ALA A 771 -14.10 -5.25 23.91
C ALA A 771 -14.93 -5.99 22.85
N LEU A 772 -14.55 -5.83 21.57
CA LEU A 772 -15.23 -6.38 20.41
C LEU A 772 -14.17 -6.90 19.44
N SER A 773 -14.33 -8.14 19.00
CA SER A 773 -13.49 -8.71 17.97
C SER A 773 -14.33 -9.35 16.85
N VAL A 774 -13.91 -9.11 15.62
CA VAL A 774 -14.53 -9.65 14.42
C VAL A 774 -13.46 -10.42 13.66
N SER A 775 -13.68 -11.71 13.45
CA SER A 775 -12.80 -12.58 12.68
C SER A 775 -13.55 -13.15 11.49
N ILE A 776 -12.94 -13.08 10.31
CA ILE A 776 -13.47 -13.53 9.03
C ILE A 776 -12.55 -14.65 8.57
N VAL A 777 -13.11 -15.83 8.33
CA VAL A 777 -12.44 -16.90 7.59
C VAL A 777 -12.95 -16.82 6.15
N GLY A 778 -12.05 -16.50 5.22
CA GLY A 778 -12.41 -16.18 3.83
C GLY A 778 -13.33 -17.22 3.19
N ARG A 779 -14.44 -16.75 2.61
CA ARG A 779 -15.50 -17.56 1.95
C ARG A 779 -16.16 -18.63 2.82
N SER A 780 -15.95 -18.60 4.14
CA SER A 780 -16.45 -19.62 5.07
C SER A 780 -17.38 -19.04 6.11
N ASN A 781 -16.86 -18.21 7.03
CA ASN A 781 -17.65 -17.69 8.14
C ASN A 781 -17.08 -16.39 8.71
N VAL A 782 -17.93 -15.70 9.47
CA VAL A 782 -17.61 -14.50 10.24
C VAL A 782 -17.95 -14.78 11.70
N THR A 783 -16.99 -14.64 12.59
CA THR A 783 -17.17 -14.78 14.03
C THR A 783 -17.11 -13.40 14.68
N VAL A 784 -18.17 -13.03 15.40
CA VAL A 784 -18.26 -11.81 16.20
C VAL A 784 -18.18 -12.19 17.67
N THR A 785 -17.23 -11.63 18.40
CA THR A 785 -17.07 -11.86 19.84
C THR A 785 -17.24 -10.55 20.59
N VAL A 786 -18.07 -10.56 21.63
CA VAL A 786 -18.36 -9.39 22.48
C VAL A 786 -17.97 -9.73 23.92
N GLY A 787 -17.09 -8.93 24.52
CA GLY A 787 -16.66 -9.07 25.91
C GLY A 787 -16.03 -10.43 26.27
N GLY A 788 -15.55 -11.20 25.29
CA GLY A 788 -14.96 -12.54 25.44
C GLY A 788 -15.95 -13.67 25.80
N ASN A 789 -17.15 -13.34 26.27
CA ASN A 789 -18.13 -14.30 26.80
C ASN A 789 -19.35 -14.51 25.90
N ILE A 790 -19.53 -13.67 24.89
CA ILE A 790 -20.58 -13.79 23.88
C ILE A 790 -19.90 -13.99 22.54
N SER A 791 -20.28 -15.01 21.78
CA SER A 791 -19.81 -15.17 20.41
C SER A 791 -20.93 -15.62 19.46
N PHE A 792 -20.94 -15.03 18.27
CA PHE A 792 -21.85 -15.36 17.18
C PHE A 792 -21.04 -15.80 15.97
N VAL A 793 -21.48 -16.87 15.31
CA VAL A 793 -20.86 -17.36 14.07
C VAL A 793 -21.87 -17.20 12.94
N ILE A 794 -21.50 -16.42 11.94
CA ILE A 794 -22.29 -16.15 10.74
C ILE A 794 -21.65 -16.91 9.57
N LEU A 795 -22.33 -17.92 9.05
CA LEU A 795 -21.85 -18.72 7.92
C LEU A 795 -22.13 -18.02 6.59
N LEU A 796 -21.20 -18.15 5.66
CA LEU A 796 -21.28 -17.58 4.31
C LEU A 796 -21.60 -18.70 3.31
N HIS A 797 -22.80 -18.68 2.71
CA HIS A 797 -23.15 -19.58 1.62
C HIS A 797 -23.01 -18.85 0.29
N GLN A 798 -21.90 -19.10 -0.42
CA GLN A 798 -21.61 -18.48 -1.72
C GLN A 798 -21.60 -19.54 -2.83
N TYR A 799 -22.34 -19.27 -3.91
CA TYR A 799 -22.46 -20.20 -5.04
C TYR A 799 -21.72 -19.66 -6.27
N LYS A 800 -20.85 -20.48 -6.88
CA LYS A 800 -20.17 -20.09 -8.14
C LYS A 800 -21.15 -20.04 -9.32
N ASN A 801 -22.02 -21.05 -9.42
CA ASN A 801 -23.04 -21.20 -10.48
C ASN A 801 -24.40 -21.52 -9.84
N PRO A 802 -25.09 -20.53 -9.24
CA PRO A 802 -26.35 -20.77 -8.55
C PRO A 802 -27.47 -21.17 -9.52
N ALA A 803 -28.22 -22.22 -9.17
CA ALA A 803 -29.52 -22.48 -9.79
C ALA A 803 -30.50 -21.32 -9.50
N PRO A 804 -31.61 -21.16 -10.26
CA PRO A 804 -32.54 -20.04 -10.06
C PRO A 804 -33.08 -19.90 -8.63
N TYR A 805 -33.24 -21.01 -7.91
CA TYR A 805 -33.71 -21.10 -6.53
C TYR A 805 -32.61 -20.99 -5.47
N GLN A 806 -31.35 -20.79 -5.88
CA GLN A 806 -30.21 -20.57 -4.99
C GLN A 806 -29.82 -19.09 -4.99
N ARG A 807 -29.57 -18.55 -3.81
CA ARG A 807 -29.07 -17.20 -3.60
C ARG A 807 -27.93 -17.26 -2.59
N ASP A 808 -26.92 -16.43 -2.78
CA ASP A 808 -25.91 -16.23 -1.74
C ASP A 808 -26.61 -15.74 -0.47
N HIS A 809 -26.33 -16.38 0.65
CA HIS A 809 -27.04 -16.12 1.90
C HIS A 809 -26.18 -16.41 3.13
N LEU A 810 -26.76 -16.11 4.29
CA LEU A 810 -26.11 -16.22 5.58
C LEU A 810 -26.83 -17.24 6.46
N GLY A 811 -26.04 -18.00 7.21
CA GLY A 811 -26.51 -18.77 8.37
C GLY A 811 -26.08 -18.07 9.65
N PHE A 812 -26.86 -18.15 10.72
CA PHE A 812 -26.56 -17.56 12.02
C PHE A 812 -26.49 -18.64 13.10
N TYR A 813 -25.47 -18.59 13.94
CA TYR A 813 -25.23 -19.55 15.01
C TYR A 813 -24.81 -18.82 16.28
N ILE A 814 -25.35 -19.23 17.42
CA ILE A 814 -24.89 -18.75 18.73
C ILE A 814 -23.71 -19.64 19.13
N GLY A 815 -22.50 -19.09 19.09
CA GLY A 815 -21.27 -19.82 19.44
C GLY A 815 -21.12 -19.97 20.95
N ASN A 816 -21.18 -18.86 21.69
CA ASN A 816 -21.10 -18.81 23.14
C ASN A 816 -22.16 -17.84 23.67
N SER A 817 -23.03 -18.32 24.55
CA SER A 817 -24.11 -17.56 25.16
C SER A 817 -23.85 -17.18 26.62
N LYS A 818 -22.72 -17.56 27.23
CA LYS A 818 -22.47 -17.38 28.68
C LYS A 818 -22.56 -15.94 29.16
N GLY A 819 -22.30 -14.96 28.30
CA GLY A 819 -22.41 -13.54 28.63
C GLY A 819 -23.80 -12.93 28.38
N LEU A 820 -24.75 -13.68 27.81
CA LEU A 820 -26.14 -13.22 27.66
C LEU A 820 -26.88 -13.36 29.00
N SER A 821 -27.87 -12.49 29.23
CA SER A 821 -28.67 -12.51 30.46
C SER A 821 -29.81 -13.52 30.40
N HIS A 822 -30.36 -13.87 31.57
CA HIS A 822 -31.58 -14.69 31.67
C HIS A 822 -32.80 -14.04 31.00
N ASN A 823 -32.77 -12.72 30.75
CA ASN A 823 -33.83 -11.98 30.07
C ASN A 823 -33.62 -11.90 28.54
N CYS A 824 -32.65 -12.66 28.00
CA CYS A 824 -32.40 -12.72 26.58
C CYS A 824 -33.64 -13.24 25.84
N HIS A 825 -34.09 -12.48 24.84
CA HIS A 825 -35.29 -12.78 24.05
C HIS A 825 -34.97 -12.83 22.55
N GLY A 826 -36.00 -12.96 21.71
CA GLY A 826 -35.91 -13.07 20.24
C GLY A 826 -36.19 -14.49 19.75
N LEU A 827 -36.17 -14.70 18.43
CA LEU A 827 -36.52 -15.99 17.83
C LEU A 827 -35.60 -17.14 18.26
N LEU A 828 -34.37 -16.83 18.68
CA LEU A 828 -33.41 -17.80 19.21
C LEU A 828 -33.12 -17.57 20.69
N GLY A 829 -33.01 -16.30 21.12
CA GLY A 829 -32.61 -15.94 22.48
C GLY A 829 -33.56 -16.44 23.57
N GLN A 830 -34.87 -16.46 23.29
CA GLN A 830 -35.90 -16.83 24.28
C GLN A 830 -35.78 -18.26 24.82
N PHE A 831 -35.03 -19.15 24.16
CA PHE A 831 -34.91 -20.56 24.54
C PHE A 831 -33.62 -20.88 25.33
N LEU A 832 -32.69 -19.93 25.43
CA LEU A 832 -31.34 -20.19 25.96
C LEU A 832 -31.33 -20.64 27.44
N TYR A 833 -32.27 -20.12 28.23
CA TYR A 833 -32.36 -20.37 29.68
C TYR A 833 -33.70 -21.01 30.08
N GLU A 834 -34.46 -21.53 29.12
CA GLU A 834 -35.75 -22.18 29.37
C GLU A 834 -35.59 -23.68 29.59
N GLU A 835 -36.48 -24.26 30.39
CA GLU A 835 -36.62 -25.70 30.55
C GLU A 835 -37.84 -26.21 29.81
N VAL A 836 -37.67 -27.35 29.13
CA VAL A 836 -38.75 -27.99 28.36
C VAL A 836 -38.85 -29.47 28.69
N GLY A 837 -40.09 -29.95 28.72
CA GLY A 837 -40.42 -31.35 28.99
C GLY A 837 -41.08 -32.01 27.80
N LEU A 838 -40.82 -33.30 27.58
CA LEU A 838 -41.59 -34.13 26.66
C LEU A 838 -42.71 -34.84 27.42
N ALA A 839 -43.92 -34.78 26.87
CA ALA A 839 -45.08 -35.49 27.36
C ALA A 839 -45.79 -36.20 26.19
N GLU A 840 -46.43 -37.33 26.48
CA GLU A 840 -47.32 -37.98 25.52
C GLU A 840 -48.77 -37.59 25.85
N LEU A 841 -49.50 -37.08 24.86
CA LEU A 841 -50.93 -36.89 25.00
C LEU A 841 -51.63 -38.26 24.96
N PRO A 842 -52.57 -38.53 25.88
CA PRO A 842 -53.37 -39.76 25.84
C PRO A 842 -54.15 -39.83 24.52
N ALA A 843 -54.15 -40.99 23.88
CA ALA A 843 -54.90 -41.25 22.65
C ALA A 843 -56.42 -41.06 22.88
N GLN A 844 -56.99 -39.96 22.39
CA GLN A 844 -58.44 -39.81 22.28
C GLN A 844 -58.88 -40.13 20.85
N GLY A 845 -59.71 -41.16 20.69
CA GLY A 845 -60.41 -41.44 19.43
C GLY A 845 -59.58 -42.13 18.33
N GLY A 846 -58.80 -43.17 18.67
CA GLY A 846 -58.19 -44.06 17.66
C GLY A 846 -56.92 -43.52 16.95
N THR A 847 -56.43 -42.34 17.33
CA THR A 847 -55.15 -41.78 16.87
C THR A 847 -53.99 -42.22 17.77
N LYS A 848 -52.84 -42.56 17.17
CA LYS A 848 -51.62 -42.92 17.90
C LYS A 848 -51.20 -41.80 18.86
N PRO A 849 -50.63 -42.11 20.04
CA PRO A 849 -50.06 -41.11 20.94
C PRO A 849 -49.05 -40.27 20.16
N SER A 850 -49.25 -38.96 20.16
CA SER A 850 -48.39 -38.00 19.48
C SER A 850 -47.56 -37.25 20.51
N PRO A 851 -46.22 -37.20 20.36
CA PRO A 851 -45.35 -36.54 21.32
C PRO A 851 -45.61 -35.03 21.31
N VAL A 852 -45.67 -34.45 22.51
CA VAL A 852 -45.92 -33.03 22.74
C VAL A 852 -44.80 -32.47 23.59
N LEU A 853 -44.28 -31.32 23.16
CA LEU A 853 -43.32 -30.55 23.92
C LEU A 853 -44.09 -29.57 24.82
N LYS A 854 -43.85 -29.63 26.13
CA LYS A 854 -44.32 -28.63 27.09
C LYS A 854 -43.27 -27.54 27.23
N VAL A 855 -43.66 -26.31 26.89
CA VAL A 855 -42.82 -25.11 26.96
C VAL A 855 -43.59 -24.05 27.75
N LYS A 856 -43.14 -23.75 28.96
CA LYS A 856 -43.94 -22.97 29.95
C LYS A 856 -45.32 -23.64 30.12
N ASP A 857 -46.41 -22.88 30.03
CA ASP A 857 -47.78 -23.39 30.12
C ASP A 857 -48.37 -23.92 28.80
N ARG A 858 -47.54 -24.02 27.73
CA ARG A 858 -48.01 -24.35 26.37
C ARG A 858 -47.62 -25.76 25.98
N SER A 859 -48.49 -26.38 25.18
CA SER A 859 -48.30 -27.72 24.62
C SER A 859 -48.17 -27.64 23.10
N VAL A 860 -47.03 -28.07 22.57
CA VAL A 860 -46.66 -27.99 21.14
C VAL A 860 -46.54 -29.40 20.55
N PRO A 861 -47.34 -29.77 19.55
CA PRO A 861 -47.19 -31.05 18.85
C PRO A 861 -45.87 -31.10 18.08
N VAL A 862 -45.07 -32.15 18.31
CA VAL A 862 -43.75 -32.31 17.67
C VAL A 862 -43.63 -33.65 16.95
N VAL A 863 -42.73 -33.73 15.98
CA VAL A 863 -42.36 -35.00 15.32
C VAL A 863 -40.85 -35.09 15.17
N GLN A 864 -40.27 -36.27 15.35
CA GLN A 864 -38.82 -36.42 15.21
C GLN A 864 -38.41 -36.25 13.74
N LYS A 865 -37.38 -35.44 13.50
CA LYS A 865 -36.75 -35.25 12.20
C LYS A 865 -35.25 -35.13 12.36
N SER A 866 -34.51 -35.53 11.34
CA SER A 866 -33.09 -35.20 11.22
C SER A 866 -32.90 -34.01 10.28
N ARG A 867 -32.04 -33.06 10.66
CA ARG A 867 -31.74 -31.85 9.90
C ARG A 867 -30.24 -31.72 9.72
N ARG A 868 -29.82 -31.34 8.52
CA ARG A 868 -28.42 -31.00 8.24
C ARG A 868 -28.18 -29.51 8.50
N ILE A 869 -27.17 -29.18 9.29
CA ILE A 869 -26.73 -27.82 9.61
C ILE A 869 -25.27 -27.63 9.21
N TYR A 870 -24.75 -26.40 9.33
CA TYR A 870 -23.37 -26.04 9.05
C TYR A 870 -22.93 -26.45 7.63
N SER A 871 -23.65 -25.93 6.63
CA SER A 871 -23.45 -26.26 5.21
C SER A 871 -23.54 -27.76 4.88
N GLY A 872 -24.25 -28.53 5.72
CA GLY A 872 -24.49 -29.95 5.50
C GLY A 872 -23.49 -30.88 6.17
N THR A 873 -22.50 -30.35 6.90
CA THR A 873 -21.44 -31.12 7.55
C THR A 873 -21.87 -31.80 8.84
N GLN A 874 -22.92 -31.29 9.50
CA GLN A 874 -23.45 -31.84 10.75
C GLN A 874 -24.91 -32.26 10.57
N SER A 875 -25.29 -33.42 11.10
CA SER A 875 -26.68 -33.88 11.18
C SER A 875 -27.14 -33.79 12.62
N VAL A 876 -28.30 -33.17 12.84
CA VAL A 876 -28.91 -32.97 14.16
C VAL A 876 -30.29 -33.58 14.15
N ASP A 877 -30.51 -34.52 15.06
CA ASP A 877 -31.84 -35.05 15.33
C ASP A 877 -32.58 -34.10 16.27
N CYS A 878 -33.77 -33.68 15.85
CA CYS A 878 -34.55 -32.65 16.51
C CYS A 878 -36.03 -32.98 16.53
N TRP A 879 -36.71 -32.46 17.55
CA TRP A 879 -38.17 -32.46 17.62
C TRP A 879 -38.71 -31.31 16.76
N PHE A 880 -39.34 -31.63 15.65
CA PHE A 880 -39.85 -30.66 14.68
C PHE A 880 -41.23 -30.14 15.07
N ALA A 881 -41.33 -28.86 15.42
CA ALA A 881 -42.58 -28.15 15.63
C ALA A 881 -43.16 -27.69 14.29
N ARG A 882 -44.42 -28.05 14.03
CA ARG A 882 -45.15 -27.68 12.78
C ARG A 882 -45.78 -26.28 12.91
N ASN A 883 -46.42 -25.81 11.84
CA ASN A 883 -47.26 -24.61 11.82
C ASN A 883 -46.54 -23.32 12.23
N ASN A 884 -45.41 -23.00 11.59
CA ASN A 884 -44.74 -21.71 11.75
C ASN A 884 -44.32 -21.39 13.20
N ALA A 885 -43.95 -22.41 13.98
CA ALA A 885 -43.63 -22.31 15.41
C ALA A 885 -44.78 -21.79 16.29
N ALA A 886 -46.03 -21.89 15.83
CA ALA A 886 -47.20 -21.52 16.63
C ALA A 886 -47.20 -22.26 17.99
N LYS A 887 -47.43 -21.51 19.07
CA LYS A 887 -47.38 -21.95 20.47
C LYS A 887 -45.99 -22.36 20.99
N LEU A 888 -44.95 -22.43 20.15
CA LEU A 888 -43.57 -22.65 20.57
C LEU A 888 -42.90 -21.33 20.99
N ILE A 889 -43.06 -20.28 20.18
CA ILE A 889 -42.55 -18.93 20.48
C ILE A 889 -43.55 -18.15 21.34
N ASP A 890 -43.06 -17.23 22.18
CA ASP A 890 -43.85 -16.41 23.14
C ASP A 890 -44.95 -15.52 22.51
N GLY A 891 -44.95 -15.32 21.19
CA GLY A 891 -45.93 -14.50 20.46
C GLY A 891 -46.33 -15.08 19.09
N GLN A 892 -46.68 -14.20 18.15
CA GLN A 892 -46.84 -14.54 16.74
C GLN A 892 -45.60 -14.13 15.93
N TYR A 893 -45.54 -14.54 14.66
CA TYR A 893 -44.42 -14.21 13.78
C TYR A 893 -44.21 -12.69 13.62
N GLU A 894 -45.32 -11.95 13.51
CA GLU A 894 -45.36 -10.52 13.26
C GLU A 894 -44.74 -9.71 14.41
N ASP A 895 -44.76 -10.26 15.63
CA ASP A 895 -44.19 -9.63 16.83
C ASP A 895 -42.65 -9.52 16.77
N TYR A 896 -42.00 -10.34 15.94
CA TYR A 896 -40.56 -10.36 15.77
C TYR A 896 -40.10 -9.51 14.57
N LEU A 897 -41.01 -8.82 13.89
CA LEU A 897 -40.73 -7.95 12.73
C LEU A 897 -40.24 -6.58 13.16
N MET A 898 -39.09 -6.18 12.62
CA MET A 898 -38.46 -4.90 12.91
C MET A 898 -38.62 -3.91 11.76
N SER A 899 -38.77 -2.64 12.09
CA SER A 899 -38.83 -1.56 11.10
C SER A 899 -37.47 -1.30 10.43
N HIS A 900 -36.37 -1.56 11.16
CA HIS A 900 -35.01 -1.26 10.72
C HIS A 900 -33.99 -2.28 11.22
N MET A 901 -32.86 -2.44 10.50
CA MET A 901 -31.81 -3.42 10.84
C MET A 901 -31.05 -3.09 12.14
N PHE A 902 -30.97 -1.82 12.50
CA PHE A 902 -30.30 -1.35 13.73
C PHE A 902 -31.28 -1.05 14.87
N ASP A 903 -32.53 -1.50 14.73
CA ASP A 903 -33.53 -1.33 15.76
C ASP A 903 -33.18 -2.16 17.00
N THR A 904 -32.93 -1.46 18.10
CA THR A 904 -32.72 -2.04 19.44
C THR A 904 -33.93 -1.84 20.34
N GLY A 905 -34.99 -1.22 19.84
CA GLY A 905 -36.18 -0.86 20.61
C GLY A 905 -36.83 -2.05 21.30
N ASP A 906 -37.55 -1.73 22.37
CA ASP A 906 -38.38 -2.67 23.09
C ASP A 906 -39.57 -3.14 22.24
N TRP A 907 -40.12 -4.29 22.61
CA TRP A 907 -41.25 -4.92 21.94
C TRP A 907 -42.42 -3.93 21.73
N PRO A 908 -43.00 -3.79 20.53
CA PRO A 908 -44.15 -2.92 20.28
C PRO A 908 -45.39 -3.30 21.12
N HIS A 909 -45.42 -4.53 21.62
CA HIS A 909 -46.43 -5.02 22.53
C HIS A 909 -45.76 -5.52 23.80
N GLY A 910 -45.63 -4.63 24.79
CA GLY A 910 -45.40 -5.03 26.16
C GLY A 910 -46.54 -5.94 26.63
N SER A 911 -46.37 -7.25 26.50
CA SER A 911 -47.11 -8.23 27.29
C SER A 911 -46.21 -8.75 28.42
N ASN A 912 -45.75 -7.82 29.25
CA ASN A 912 -45.79 -8.06 30.70
C ASN A 912 -47.27 -7.96 31.16
N ARG A 913 -48.04 -8.97 30.77
CA ARG A 913 -49.29 -9.42 31.40
C ARG A 913 -49.15 -10.93 31.36
N VAL A 914 -48.66 -11.61 32.39
CA VAL A 914 -48.89 -11.49 33.84
C VAL A 914 -47.62 -11.87 34.58
#